data_AF-A0AAD8S094-F1
#
_entry.id   AF-A0AAD8S094-F1
#
_cell.length_a   1.000
_cell.length_b   1.000
_cell.length_c   1.000
_cell.angle_alpha   90.00
_cell.angle_beta   90.00
_cell.angle_gamma   90.00
#
_symmetry.space_group_name_H-M   'P 1'
#
loop_
_entity.id
_entity.type
_entity.pdbx_description
1 polymer ?
#
loop_
_entity_poly.entity_id
_entity_poly.type
_entity_poly.pdbx_seq_one_letter_code
_entity_poly.pdbx_strand_id
1 'polypeptide(L)'
;MAAPPGRRASPAVLPDELVEEILLRLPPDDPACLLRASVVCKSWSSAISHPSFRRRLHELHRTPPVLGFFHNWYEDGGPRFVPTTASSFSLAAPDWRSWRALDCRHGRALFLSKCLDTQEILLWEPITGALQRIPVPAKLARSNAAVLCAVDGCDHRLCLGGPFRVVFVFSGGEDTDEYDDEDYVTSACVYSSETSTWGELTSVPGKYSMWFTHFSSVLVGRSLLYFMSNNEFILEYDLARHGLTLLDTPSTDSSRAYAWAFNLMLAEDGGLGVSEIVDPLLKLWSRGASDGTNARWVLSRVIHLGNLLPIGFLDVDDRLCVEGFAVGANVIFISAAAGLFRIELQTEQVRKVCGDRCIGDCNLIPVVSFYTPHSSLQALRGKQHDLLLPLNPTEDRGGVEAGEEEEKILERAQELFDKGCKAIEDRDFTNAIDCFSHALEIRVSHYGELAPECASTFYRYGHALVCKAPKVKNPSDKVLKSVPNEELVKTTATTSKDDSGSSEPSGCSIEPVLPSEKGETLNGKDQEDVNMARNEVNSDLDLAWKMLDIARAIVAKSPEKTMEKVDIFCALAEVSMKREDRDTAIVYYLEALAILEHLVRPDHFRVIDLNWRICLVFELASKVGDAIPYCAKAISICQSRIQDLKNAKEALLANKDVSASAAEGHSGKLTPEYKISLLSRILARFQKSLKTGASNVNTKLWHS
;
A
#
# COMPACT_ATOMS: atom_id res chain seq x y z
N MET A 1 33.46 -1.07 61.91
CA MET A 1 32.36 -1.86 61.33
C MET A 1 31.15 -0.95 61.21
N ALA A 2 30.88 -0.43 60.00
CA ALA A 2 29.63 0.26 59.72
C ALA A 2 28.58 -0.80 59.35
N ALA A 3 27.41 -0.73 59.97
CA ALA A 3 26.30 -1.64 59.69
C ALA A 3 25.82 -1.46 58.23
N PRO A 4 25.44 -2.54 57.52
CA PRO A 4 24.92 -2.42 56.17
C PRO A 4 23.59 -1.65 56.18
N PRO A 5 23.29 -0.86 55.14
CA PRO A 5 22.03 -0.13 55.06
C PRO A 5 20.86 -1.12 55.03
N GLY A 6 19.86 -0.86 55.86
CA GLY A 6 18.65 -1.68 55.96
C GLY A 6 17.97 -1.85 54.60
N ARG A 7 17.53 -3.08 54.30
CA ARG A 7 16.70 -3.39 53.12
C ARG A 7 15.56 -2.38 53.05
N ARG A 8 15.47 -1.64 51.93
CA ARG A 8 14.26 -0.91 51.55
C ARG A 8 13.08 -1.88 51.65
N ALA A 9 12.05 -1.50 52.41
CA ALA A 9 10.79 -2.21 52.43
C ALA A 9 10.28 -2.34 50.98
N SER A 10 9.97 -3.56 50.56
CA SER A 10 9.31 -3.83 49.28
C SER A 10 8.02 -3.00 49.23
N PRO A 11 7.73 -2.28 48.12
CA PRO A 11 6.46 -1.58 48.01
C PRO A 11 5.30 -2.57 48.18
N ALA A 12 4.24 -2.15 48.85
CA ALA A 12 3.04 -2.96 49.03
C ALA A 12 2.55 -3.45 47.65
N VAL A 13 2.50 -4.78 47.47
CA VAL A 13 2.00 -5.38 46.23
C VAL A 13 0.51 -5.07 46.15
N LEU A 14 0.12 -4.25 45.18
CA LEU A 14 -1.28 -4.01 44.85
C LEU A 14 -1.96 -5.36 44.57
N PRO A 15 -3.13 -5.64 45.16
CA PRO A 15 -3.93 -6.81 44.81
C PRO A 15 -4.17 -6.88 43.29
N ASP A 16 -4.07 -8.08 42.71
CA ASP A 16 -4.22 -8.30 41.27
C ASP A 16 -5.57 -7.78 40.73
N GLU A 17 -6.63 -7.84 41.54
CA GLU A 17 -7.96 -7.29 41.23
C GLU A 17 -7.93 -5.76 41.00
N LEU A 18 -7.20 -5.02 41.85
CA LEU A 18 -7.08 -3.57 41.71
C LEU A 18 -6.20 -3.19 40.50
N VAL A 19 -5.19 -3.99 40.20
CA VAL A 19 -4.39 -3.83 38.99
C VAL A 19 -5.28 -4.01 37.76
N GLU A 20 -6.09 -5.07 37.71
CA GLU A 20 -7.01 -5.32 36.60
C GLU A 20 -8.00 -4.15 36.39
N GLU A 21 -8.58 -3.63 37.48
CA GLU A 21 -9.46 -2.46 37.48
C GLU A 21 -8.79 -1.19 36.93
N ILE A 22 -7.52 -0.96 37.25
CA ILE A 22 -6.75 0.18 36.73
C ILE A 22 -6.51 0.00 35.23
N LEU A 23 -6.11 -1.20 34.81
CA LEU A 23 -5.81 -1.52 33.41
C LEU A 23 -7.06 -1.41 32.51
N LEU A 24 -8.24 -1.79 33.01
CA LEU A 24 -9.51 -1.63 32.29
C LEU A 24 -9.89 -0.17 32.01
N ARG A 25 -9.43 0.77 32.86
CA ARG A 25 -9.73 2.20 32.72
C ARG A 25 -8.74 2.96 31.84
N LEU A 26 -7.71 2.28 31.33
CA LEU A 26 -6.82 2.89 30.33
C LEU A 26 -7.60 3.24 29.05
N PRO A 27 -7.22 4.33 28.36
CA PRO A 27 -7.90 4.74 27.13
C PRO A 27 -7.88 3.61 26.09
N PRO A 28 -9.04 3.08 25.67
CA PRO A 28 -9.08 1.97 24.72
C PRO A 28 -8.61 2.37 23.32
N ASP A 29 -8.74 3.65 22.98
CA ASP A 29 -8.33 4.27 21.72
C ASP A 29 -6.82 4.54 21.61
N ASP A 30 -6.05 4.29 22.69
CA ASP A 30 -4.59 4.27 22.67
C ASP A 30 -4.03 2.88 23.04
N PRO A 31 -3.79 2.00 22.05
CA PRO A 31 -3.20 0.67 22.24
C PRO A 31 -1.86 0.66 22.98
N ALA A 32 -1.09 1.75 22.87
CA ALA A 32 0.24 1.82 23.45
C ALA A 32 0.18 1.78 24.98
N CYS A 33 -0.91 2.23 25.60
CA CYS A 33 -1.12 2.14 27.04
C CYS A 33 -1.16 0.69 27.54
N LEU A 34 -2.02 -0.15 26.96
CA LEU A 34 -2.11 -1.57 27.33
C LEU A 34 -0.85 -2.35 26.91
N LEU A 35 -0.22 -2.00 25.79
CA LEU A 35 1.06 -2.57 25.39
C LEU A 35 2.15 -2.29 26.42
N ARG A 36 2.34 -1.02 26.81
CA ARG A 36 3.30 -0.61 27.83
C ARG A 36 3.03 -1.29 29.18
N ALA A 37 1.76 -1.42 29.57
CA ALA A 37 1.40 -2.14 30.79
C ALA A 37 1.76 -3.63 30.72
N SER A 38 1.55 -4.27 29.57
CA SER A 38 1.84 -5.70 29.39
C SER A 38 3.32 -6.06 29.51
N VAL A 39 4.22 -5.12 29.25
CA VAL A 39 5.68 -5.34 29.33
C VAL A 39 6.27 -5.05 30.71
N VAL A 40 5.48 -4.51 31.65
CA VAL A 40 5.94 -4.21 33.02
C VAL A 40 6.30 -5.50 33.77
N CYS A 41 5.43 -6.50 33.74
CA CYS A 41 5.69 -7.80 34.36
C CYS A 41 4.80 -8.91 33.77
N LYS A 42 5.19 -10.17 34.03
CA LYS A 42 4.46 -11.36 33.55
C LYS A 42 3.03 -11.43 34.09
N SER A 43 2.78 -11.02 35.33
CA SER A 43 1.45 -11.03 35.92
C SER A 43 0.50 -10.07 35.18
N TRP A 44 0.95 -8.86 34.88
CA TRP A 44 0.16 -7.87 34.13
C TRP A 44 -0.05 -8.31 32.69
N SER A 45 0.99 -8.83 32.04
CA SER A 45 0.89 -9.42 30.70
C SER A 45 -0.18 -10.53 30.67
N SER A 46 -0.13 -11.45 31.64
CA SER A 46 -1.08 -12.55 31.76
C SER A 46 -2.50 -12.06 32.03
N ALA A 47 -2.68 -11.05 32.88
CA ALA A 47 -3.98 -10.46 33.17
C ALA A 47 -4.60 -9.82 31.92
N ILE A 48 -3.83 -8.99 31.19
CA ILE A 48 -4.29 -8.30 29.98
C ILE A 48 -4.59 -9.28 28.84
N SER A 49 -3.81 -10.36 28.71
CA SER A 49 -4.05 -11.40 27.72
C SER A 49 -5.24 -12.32 28.06
N HIS A 50 -5.74 -12.29 29.31
CA HIS A 50 -6.78 -13.22 29.77
C HIS A 50 -8.14 -12.94 29.12
N PRO A 51 -8.91 -13.96 28.72
CA PRO A 51 -10.23 -13.77 28.11
C PRO A 51 -11.24 -13.01 29.00
N SER A 52 -11.15 -13.14 30.33
CA SER A 52 -12.01 -12.38 31.26
C SER A 52 -11.74 -10.88 31.19
N PHE A 53 -10.48 -10.47 31.11
CA PHE A 53 -10.09 -9.07 30.98
C PHE A 53 -10.67 -8.45 29.71
N ARG A 54 -10.49 -9.13 28.58
CA ARG A 54 -11.09 -8.72 27.28
C ARG A 54 -12.60 -8.56 27.39
N ARG A 55 -13.28 -9.51 28.04
CA ARG A 55 -14.74 -9.43 28.25
C ARG A 55 -15.12 -8.16 29.00
N ARG A 56 -14.46 -7.93 30.13
CA ARG A 56 -14.70 -6.76 31.00
C ARG A 56 -14.38 -5.45 30.29
N LEU A 57 -13.32 -5.43 29.48
CA LEU A 57 -12.96 -4.27 28.66
C LEU A 57 -14.07 -3.95 27.65
N HIS A 58 -14.59 -4.97 26.96
CA HIS A 58 -15.73 -4.82 26.05
C HIS A 58 -17.02 -4.40 26.79
N GLU A 59 -17.29 -4.93 27.98
CA GLU A 59 -18.47 -4.57 28.78
C GLU A 59 -18.41 -3.11 29.26
N LEU A 60 -17.23 -2.64 29.65
CA LEU A 60 -16.99 -1.30 30.14
C LEU A 60 -17.06 -0.25 29.02
N HIS A 61 -16.33 -0.45 27.93
CA HIS A 61 -16.19 0.55 26.87
C HIS A 61 -17.23 0.42 25.75
N ARG A 62 -17.83 -0.76 25.59
CA ARG A 62 -18.89 -1.13 24.62
C ARG A 62 -18.50 -0.96 23.14
N THR A 63 -18.19 0.25 22.72
CA THR A 63 -17.85 0.60 21.34
C THR A 63 -16.34 0.43 21.12
N PRO A 64 -15.92 -0.50 20.25
CA PRO A 64 -14.50 -0.66 19.92
C PRO A 64 -13.96 0.54 19.14
N PRO A 65 -12.72 0.98 19.41
CA PRO A 65 -12.09 2.06 18.66
C PRO A 65 -11.64 1.57 17.28
N VAL A 66 -11.43 2.53 16.37
CA VAL A 66 -10.71 2.29 15.13
C VAL A 66 -9.22 2.37 15.43
N LEU A 67 -8.53 1.24 15.32
CA LEU A 67 -7.07 1.15 15.55
C LEU A 67 -6.29 1.71 14.36
N GLY A 68 -6.86 1.57 13.17
CA GLY A 68 -6.28 2.03 11.92
C GLY A 68 -7.04 1.42 10.75
N PHE A 69 -6.42 1.42 9.58
CA PHE A 69 -7.00 0.84 8.37
C PHE A 69 -5.93 0.27 7.45
N PHE A 70 -6.32 -0.70 6.62
CA PHE A 70 -5.52 -1.12 5.48
C PHE A 70 -5.91 -0.33 4.23
N HIS A 71 -4.92 0.02 3.41
CA HIS A 71 -5.13 0.58 2.09
C HIS A 71 -4.47 -0.30 1.03
N ASN A 72 -5.02 -0.29 -0.18
CA ASN A 72 -4.61 -1.15 -1.30
C ASN A 72 -3.87 -0.42 -2.42
N TRP A 73 -3.28 0.76 -2.13
CA TRP A 73 -2.72 1.63 -3.16
C TRP A 73 -1.60 0.97 -3.98
N TYR A 74 -1.60 1.27 -5.27
CA TYR A 74 -0.71 0.66 -6.25
C TYR A 74 0.65 1.34 -6.37
N GLU A 75 0.78 2.58 -5.89
CA GLU A 75 1.92 3.45 -6.25
C GLU A 75 2.87 3.80 -5.10
N ASP A 76 2.51 3.49 -3.85
CA ASP A 76 3.35 3.81 -2.70
C ASP A 76 3.72 2.56 -1.90
N GLY A 77 5.01 2.39 -1.64
CA GLY A 77 5.46 1.40 -0.67
C GLY A 77 5.14 1.76 0.79
N GLY A 78 4.18 2.65 1.05
CA GLY A 78 3.77 3.05 2.41
C GLY A 78 3.38 1.87 3.31
N PRO A 79 3.34 2.06 4.64
CA PRO A 79 2.97 0.99 5.56
C PRO A 79 1.54 0.55 5.26
N ARG A 80 1.35 -0.75 5.01
CA ARG A 80 0.05 -1.33 4.64
C ARG A 80 -1.05 -1.00 5.65
N PHE A 81 -0.68 -0.87 6.92
CA PHE A 81 -1.56 -0.47 8.01
C PHE A 81 -1.22 0.96 8.43
N VAL A 82 -2.23 1.83 8.41
CA VAL A 82 -2.09 3.22 8.88
C VAL A 82 -2.84 3.34 10.21
N PRO A 83 -2.15 3.62 11.33
CA PRO A 83 -2.80 3.78 12.62
C PRO A 83 -3.63 5.06 12.67
N THR A 84 -4.76 5.00 13.37
CA THR A 84 -5.62 6.16 13.67
C THR A 84 -5.55 6.59 15.14
N THR A 85 -4.60 6.03 15.88
CA THR A 85 -4.41 6.19 17.32
C THR A 85 -3.50 7.36 17.64
N ALA A 86 -3.63 7.94 18.84
CA ALA A 86 -2.81 9.09 19.25
C ALA A 86 -1.32 8.75 19.41
N SER A 87 -1.01 7.57 19.94
CA SER A 87 0.36 7.05 20.00
C SER A 87 0.71 6.27 18.73
N SER A 88 2.00 6.32 18.34
CA SER A 88 2.56 5.47 17.28
C SER A 88 2.28 4.00 17.59
N PHE A 89 1.53 3.35 16.71
CA PHE A 89 1.11 1.97 16.82
C PHE A 89 1.20 1.32 15.44
N SER A 90 1.71 0.11 15.38
CA SER A 90 1.76 -0.65 14.13
C SER A 90 1.38 -2.09 14.38
N LEU A 91 0.74 -2.68 13.38
CA LEU A 91 0.47 -4.11 13.34
C LEU A 91 1.36 -4.71 12.26
N ALA A 92 1.91 -5.90 12.53
CA ALA A 92 2.73 -6.65 11.56
C ALA A 92 1.86 -7.25 10.44
N ALA A 93 1.23 -6.38 9.66
CA ALA A 93 0.36 -6.75 8.56
C ALA A 93 1.17 -7.44 7.45
N PRO A 94 0.60 -8.42 6.73
CA PRO A 94 1.28 -9.08 5.62
C PRO A 94 1.72 -8.08 4.54
N ASP A 95 2.76 -8.40 3.78
CA ASP A 95 3.34 -7.50 2.76
C ASP A 95 2.31 -7.07 1.69
N TRP A 96 2.28 -5.77 1.39
CA TRP A 96 1.38 -5.17 0.41
C TRP A 96 1.74 -5.56 -1.04
N ARG A 97 3.00 -5.94 -1.34
CA ARG A 97 3.38 -6.35 -2.71
C ARG A 97 2.77 -7.70 -3.07
N SER A 98 2.62 -8.56 -2.08
CA SER A 98 2.17 -9.93 -2.26
C SER A 98 0.65 -10.10 -2.08
N TRP A 99 0.03 -9.20 -1.31
CA TRP A 99 -1.34 -9.38 -0.84
C TRP A 99 -2.18 -8.10 -1.05
N ARG A 100 -3.47 -8.26 -1.34
CA ARG A 100 -4.51 -7.21 -1.38
C ARG A 100 -5.48 -7.43 -0.21
N ALA A 101 -5.77 -6.41 0.58
CA ALA A 101 -6.74 -6.51 1.67
C ALA A 101 -8.17 -6.52 1.11
N LEU A 102 -9.03 -7.36 1.68
CA LEU A 102 -10.44 -7.49 1.26
C LEU A 102 -11.40 -7.08 2.37
N ASP A 103 -11.14 -7.53 3.60
CA ASP A 103 -12.06 -7.35 4.72
C ASP A 103 -11.34 -7.41 6.07
N CYS A 104 -11.92 -6.82 7.10
CA CYS A 104 -11.48 -6.96 8.48
C CYS A 104 -12.68 -6.92 9.43
N ARG A 105 -13.04 -8.09 9.98
CA ARG A 105 -14.20 -8.26 10.86
C ARG A 105 -13.90 -9.28 11.95
N HIS A 106 -14.52 -9.09 13.12
CA HIS A 106 -14.48 -10.07 14.21
C HIS A 106 -13.05 -10.46 14.63
N GLY A 107 -12.12 -9.49 14.59
CA GLY A 107 -10.70 -9.71 14.94
C GLY A 107 -9.89 -10.48 13.88
N ARG A 108 -10.40 -10.61 12.65
CA ARG A 108 -9.77 -11.29 11.53
C ARG A 108 -9.72 -10.39 10.30
N ALA A 109 -8.59 -10.35 9.63
CA ALA A 109 -8.40 -9.66 8.37
C ALA A 109 -8.21 -10.68 7.24
N LEU A 110 -8.83 -10.41 6.10
CA LEU A 110 -8.68 -11.19 4.88
C LEU A 110 -7.81 -10.45 3.87
N PHE A 111 -6.93 -11.22 3.26
CA PHE A 111 -6.11 -10.78 2.16
C PHE A 111 -6.19 -11.75 1.00
N LEU A 112 -6.19 -11.26 -0.23
CA LEU A 112 -6.11 -12.05 -1.44
C LEU A 112 -4.71 -11.92 -2.04
N SER A 113 -4.11 -13.05 -2.45
CA SER A 113 -2.84 -13.06 -3.17
C SER A 113 -2.96 -12.23 -4.45
N LYS A 114 -1.95 -11.39 -4.71
CA LYS A 114 -1.80 -10.68 -5.99
C LYS A 114 -1.20 -11.59 -7.07
N CYS A 115 -0.69 -12.78 -6.72
CA CYS A 115 -0.13 -13.75 -7.65
C CYS A 115 -1.24 -14.51 -8.38
N LEU A 116 -1.21 -14.50 -9.72
CA LEU A 116 -2.24 -15.13 -10.58
C LEU A 116 -2.07 -16.65 -10.75
N ASP A 117 -0.92 -17.21 -10.34
CA ASP A 117 -0.62 -18.62 -10.52
C ASP A 117 -1.29 -19.50 -9.46
N THR A 118 -1.45 -18.96 -8.25
CA THR A 118 -2.17 -19.55 -7.12
C THR A 118 -2.90 -18.43 -6.37
N GLN A 119 -4.15 -18.17 -6.76
CA GLN A 119 -5.00 -17.30 -5.95
C GLN A 119 -5.28 -18.01 -4.63
N GLU A 120 -4.87 -17.37 -3.55
CA GLU A 120 -5.08 -17.84 -2.18
C GLU A 120 -5.60 -16.68 -1.35
N ILE A 121 -6.41 -17.02 -0.36
CA ILE A 121 -6.86 -16.10 0.67
C ILE A 121 -6.00 -16.34 1.91
N LEU A 122 -5.35 -15.29 2.39
CA LEU A 122 -4.67 -15.27 3.67
C LEU A 122 -5.60 -14.66 4.71
N LEU A 123 -5.99 -15.47 5.68
CA LEU A 123 -6.58 -15.01 6.92
C LEU A 123 -5.45 -14.64 7.89
N TRP A 124 -5.55 -13.47 8.49
CA TRP A 124 -4.64 -12.99 9.52
C TRP A 124 -5.42 -12.50 10.73
N GLU A 125 -4.97 -12.86 11.93
CA GLU A 125 -5.50 -12.31 13.17
C GLU A 125 -4.57 -11.22 13.71
N PRO A 126 -4.97 -9.93 13.68
CA PRO A 126 -4.06 -8.83 14.02
C PRO A 126 -3.54 -8.85 15.45
N ILE A 127 -4.30 -9.43 16.39
CA ILE A 127 -3.96 -9.45 17.82
C ILE A 127 -3.03 -10.62 18.17
N THR A 128 -3.26 -11.80 17.58
CA THR A 128 -2.49 -13.02 17.88
C THR A 128 -1.32 -13.22 16.93
N GLY A 129 -1.36 -12.58 15.76
CA GLY A 129 -0.41 -12.81 14.66
C GLY A 129 -0.64 -14.13 13.93
N ALA A 130 -1.72 -14.86 14.24
CA ALA A 130 -2.01 -16.14 13.58
C ALA A 130 -2.29 -15.92 12.09
N LEU A 131 -1.77 -16.83 11.26
CA LEU A 131 -1.90 -16.81 9.81
C LEU A 131 -2.44 -18.15 9.33
N GLN A 132 -3.44 -18.12 8.45
CA GLN A 132 -3.99 -19.30 7.79
C GLN A 132 -4.20 -19.02 6.31
N ARG A 133 -3.71 -19.92 5.45
CA ARG A 133 -3.88 -19.85 4.00
C ARG A 133 -5.07 -20.73 3.60
N ILE A 134 -5.93 -20.20 2.74
CA ILE A 134 -7.13 -20.84 2.23
C ILE A 134 -7.03 -20.84 0.71
N PRO A 135 -7.08 -22.01 0.04
CA PRO A 135 -7.05 -22.06 -1.42
C PRO A 135 -8.32 -21.43 -1.99
N VAL A 136 -8.22 -20.64 -3.06
CA VAL A 136 -9.40 -20.07 -3.73
C VAL A 136 -10.03 -21.14 -4.64
N PRO A 137 -11.36 -21.27 -4.68
CA PRO A 137 -12.03 -22.37 -5.38
C PRO A 137 -11.91 -22.27 -6.91
N ALA A 138 -11.62 -21.09 -7.48
CA ALA A 138 -11.28 -20.90 -8.88
C ALA A 138 -10.47 -19.61 -9.11
N LYS A 139 -9.65 -19.59 -10.18
CA LYS A 139 -8.87 -18.39 -10.57
C LYS A 139 -9.81 -17.39 -11.21
N LEU A 140 -10.24 -16.38 -10.46
CA LEU A 140 -11.31 -15.49 -10.92
C LEU A 140 -10.90 -14.03 -10.77
N ALA A 141 -11.09 -13.28 -11.85
CA ALA A 141 -11.00 -11.83 -11.87
C ALA A 141 -12.20 -11.21 -11.14
N ARG A 142 -12.14 -9.89 -10.88
CA ARG A 142 -13.30 -9.11 -10.39
C ARG A 142 -13.92 -9.62 -9.07
N SER A 143 -13.11 -10.17 -8.18
CA SER A 143 -13.56 -10.84 -6.95
C SER A 143 -13.41 -10.00 -5.67
N ASN A 144 -14.23 -10.34 -4.67
CA ASN A 144 -14.17 -9.81 -3.30
C ASN A 144 -14.53 -10.90 -2.28
N ALA A 145 -14.25 -10.68 -1.00
CA ALA A 145 -14.53 -11.64 0.05
C ALA A 145 -14.78 -10.97 1.39
N ALA A 146 -15.51 -11.66 2.27
CA ALA A 146 -15.76 -11.22 3.64
C ALA A 146 -15.55 -12.36 4.64
N VAL A 147 -15.05 -12.04 5.84
CA VAL A 147 -14.88 -13.00 6.94
C VAL A 147 -15.93 -12.81 8.02
N LEU A 148 -16.44 -13.93 8.52
CA LEU A 148 -17.49 -13.98 9.52
C LEU A 148 -17.11 -14.98 10.61
N CYS A 149 -17.52 -14.73 11.85
CA CYS A 149 -17.44 -15.73 12.89
C CYS A 149 -18.53 -16.79 12.63
N ALA A 150 -18.18 -18.08 12.76
CA ALA A 150 -19.10 -19.19 12.51
C ALA A 150 -19.91 -19.61 13.76
N VAL A 151 -19.60 -19.06 14.93
CA VAL A 151 -20.23 -19.45 16.20
C VAL A 151 -21.62 -18.84 16.28
N ASP A 152 -22.64 -19.69 16.32
CA ASP A 152 -24.04 -19.27 16.43
C ASP A 152 -24.29 -18.50 17.73
N GLY A 153 -24.99 -17.37 17.61
CA GLY A 153 -25.31 -16.51 18.76
C GLY A 153 -24.11 -15.80 19.38
N CYS A 154 -22.95 -15.82 18.72
CA CYS A 154 -21.76 -15.14 19.22
C CYS A 154 -21.97 -13.62 19.28
N ASP A 155 -21.51 -13.00 20.36
CA ASP A 155 -21.48 -11.53 20.53
C ASP A 155 -20.28 -10.87 19.84
N HIS A 156 -19.42 -11.69 19.21
CA HIS A 156 -18.18 -11.35 18.53
C HIS A 156 -17.13 -10.61 19.36
N ARG A 157 -17.32 -10.48 20.68
CA ARG A 157 -16.39 -9.81 21.60
C ARG A 157 -15.16 -10.66 21.91
N LEU A 158 -15.30 -11.98 21.87
CA LEU A 158 -14.26 -12.96 22.23
C LEU A 158 -14.08 -14.07 21.19
N CYS A 159 -14.46 -13.81 19.95
CA CYS A 159 -14.46 -14.85 18.90
C CYS A 159 -13.11 -15.10 18.22
N LEU A 160 -12.04 -14.43 18.68
CA LEU A 160 -10.65 -14.63 18.23
C LEU A 160 -10.23 -16.09 18.41
N GLY A 161 -9.59 -16.68 17.41
CA GLY A 161 -9.21 -18.09 17.40
C GLY A 161 -10.36 -19.09 17.29
N GLY A 162 -11.63 -18.64 17.29
CA GLY A 162 -12.80 -19.49 17.08
C GLY A 162 -13.06 -19.79 15.59
N PRO A 163 -14.00 -20.70 15.28
CA PRO A 163 -14.32 -21.05 13.90
C PRO A 163 -14.89 -19.85 13.14
N PHE A 164 -14.63 -19.82 11.84
CA PHE A 164 -14.96 -18.73 10.94
C PHE A 164 -15.47 -19.25 9.59
N ARG A 165 -16.17 -18.39 8.87
CA ARG A 165 -16.60 -18.59 7.48
C ARG A 165 -16.03 -17.49 6.61
N VAL A 166 -15.72 -17.81 5.35
CA VAL A 166 -15.36 -16.81 4.34
C VAL A 166 -16.36 -16.91 3.20
N VAL A 167 -17.05 -15.81 2.91
CA VAL A 167 -17.89 -15.70 1.72
C VAL A 167 -17.02 -15.08 0.62
N PHE A 168 -16.87 -15.78 -0.49
CA PHE A 168 -16.10 -15.33 -1.65
C PHE A 168 -17.05 -15.12 -2.82
N VAL A 169 -17.05 -13.91 -3.37
CA VAL A 169 -17.91 -13.49 -4.49
C VAL A 169 -17.07 -13.15 -5.70
N PHE A 170 -17.55 -13.50 -6.88
CA PHE A 170 -16.85 -13.28 -8.14
C PHE A 170 -17.83 -13.25 -9.32
N SER A 171 -17.44 -12.55 -10.38
CA SER A 171 -18.16 -12.56 -11.65
C SER A 171 -17.42 -13.47 -12.64
N GLY A 172 -18.15 -14.37 -13.28
CA GLY A 172 -17.70 -15.17 -14.42
C GLY A 172 -17.87 -14.39 -15.74
N GLY A 173 -16.94 -14.63 -16.66
CA GLY A 173 -16.84 -14.00 -17.98
C GLY A 173 -15.37 -13.93 -18.39
N GLU A 174 -15.00 -14.50 -19.53
CA GLU A 174 -13.68 -14.25 -20.11
C GLU A 174 -13.61 -12.78 -20.54
N ASP A 175 -12.44 -12.13 -20.42
CA ASP A 175 -12.22 -10.80 -21.03
C ASP A 175 -12.11 -10.97 -22.56
N THR A 176 -13.21 -11.38 -23.22
CA THR A 176 -13.36 -11.33 -24.66
C THR A 176 -13.87 -9.94 -25.02
N ASP A 177 -13.15 -9.20 -25.88
CA ASP A 177 -13.58 -7.90 -26.42
C ASP A 177 -14.74 -8.05 -27.43
N GLU A 178 -15.40 -9.21 -27.46
CA GLU A 178 -16.57 -9.48 -28.29
C GLU A 178 -17.81 -9.05 -27.52
N TYR A 179 -18.52 -8.06 -28.08
CA TYR A 179 -19.86 -7.66 -27.65
C TYR A 179 -20.89 -8.74 -28.01
N ASP A 180 -20.65 -9.97 -27.56
CA ASP A 180 -21.69 -10.98 -27.54
C ASP A 180 -22.53 -10.77 -26.28
N ASP A 181 -23.85 -10.88 -26.44
CA ASP A 181 -24.87 -10.87 -25.38
C ASP A 181 -24.69 -12.07 -24.42
N GLU A 182 -23.51 -12.28 -23.84
CA GLU A 182 -23.28 -13.32 -22.85
C GLU A 182 -23.93 -12.94 -21.52
N ASP A 183 -24.76 -13.84 -20.98
CA ASP A 183 -25.32 -13.75 -19.64
C ASP A 183 -24.18 -13.76 -18.60
N TYR A 184 -23.77 -12.59 -18.11
CA TYR A 184 -22.75 -12.49 -17.05
C TYR A 184 -23.22 -13.21 -15.79
N VAL A 185 -22.53 -14.25 -15.34
CA VAL A 185 -22.92 -14.99 -14.13
C VAL A 185 -22.12 -14.49 -12.93
N THR A 186 -22.79 -13.99 -11.91
CA THR A 186 -22.17 -13.71 -10.61
C THR A 186 -22.37 -14.87 -9.67
N SER A 187 -21.30 -15.33 -9.05
CA SER A 187 -21.32 -16.48 -8.16
C SER A 187 -20.70 -16.20 -6.81
N ALA A 188 -21.13 -16.96 -5.81
CA ALA A 188 -20.64 -16.93 -4.46
C ALA A 188 -20.44 -18.34 -3.92
N CYS A 189 -19.43 -18.50 -3.07
CA CYS A 189 -19.15 -19.74 -2.37
C CYS A 189 -18.69 -19.43 -0.95
N VAL A 190 -18.92 -20.38 -0.03
CA VAL A 190 -18.62 -20.19 1.39
C VAL A 190 -17.62 -21.22 1.86
N TYR A 191 -16.48 -20.77 2.36
CA TYR A 191 -15.53 -21.62 3.07
C TYR A 191 -15.92 -21.75 4.53
N SER A 192 -15.89 -22.97 5.07
CA SER A 192 -16.01 -23.23 6.51
C SER A 192 -14.67 -23.67 7.09
N SER A 193 -14.22 -23.00 8.16
CA SER A 193 -12.99 -23.40 8.85
C SER A 193 -13.12 -24.76 9.55
N GLU A 194 -14.34 -25.17 9.92
CA GLU A 194 -14.59 -26.42 10.65
C GLU A 194 -14.42 -27.63 9.75
N THR A 195 -14.91 -27.55 8.51
CA THR A 195 -14.75 -28.62 7.50
C THR A 195 -13.50 -28.43 6.67
N SER A 196 -12.89 -27.23 6.70
CA SER A 196 -11.78 -26.83 5.84
C SER A 196 -12.08 -26.99 4.35
N THR A 197 -13.35 -26.83 3.97
CA THR A 197 -13.84 -26.98 2.59
C THR A 197 -14.68 -25.79 2.15
N TRP A 198 -14.72 -25.57 0.84
CA TRP A 198 -15.71 -24.70 0.21
C TRP A 198 -17.03 -25.44 0.06
N GLY A 199 -18.12 -24.74 0.36
CA GLY A 199 -19.48 -25.19 0.11
C GLY A 199 -19.86 -25.10 -1.37
N GLU A 200 -21.11 -25.46 -1.65
CA GLU A 200 -21.68 -25.42 -3.00
C GLU A 200 -21.68 -24.00 -3.57
N LEU A 201 -21.52 -23.91 -4.90
CA LEU A 201 -21.55 -22.66 -5.62
C LEU A 201 -22.99 -22.17 -5.80
N THR A 202 -23.28 -20.96 -5.36
CA THR A 202 -24.54 -20.26 -5.63
C THR A 202 -24.29 -19.24 -6.74
N SER A 203 -25.16 -19.17 -7.73
CA SER A 203 -25.02 -18.25 -8.86
C SER A 203 -26.30 -17.48 -9.14
N VAL A 204 -26.17 -16.26 -9.64
CA VAL A 204 -27.26 -15.42 -10.12
C VAL A 204 -26.89 -14.86 -11.49
N PRO A 205 -27.79 -14.92 -12.49
CA PRO A 205 -27.57 -14.27 -13.76
C PRO A 205 -27.60 -12.74 -13.57
N GLY A 206 -26.59 -12.07 -14.10
CA GLY A 206 -26.45 -10.63 -14.12
C GLY A 206 -26.70 -10.10 -15.53
N LYS A 207 -27.38 -8.94 -15.62
CA LYS A 207 -27.57 -8.24 -16.89
C LYS A 207 -26.30 -7.54 -17.39
N TYR A 208 -25.35 -7.32 -16.49
CA TYR A 208 -24.12 -6.57 -16.73
C TYR A 208 -22.97 -7.21 -15.97
N SER A 209 -21.75 -7.03 -16.48
CA SER A 209 -20.53 -7.45 -15.80
C SER A 209 -20.39 -6.74 -14.45
N MET A 210 -20.33 -7.51 -13.36
CA MET A 210 -20.14 -6.98 -12.01
C MET A 210 -18.66 -6.92 -11.63
N TRP A 211 -18.18 -5.78 -11.11
CA TRP A 211 -16.83 -5.68 -10.55
C TRP A 211 -16.90 -5.37 -9.06
N PHE A 212 -16.38 -6.31 -8.26
CA PHE A 212 -16.31 -6.18 -6.81
C PHE A 212 -14.93 -5.74 -6.31
N THR A 213 -13.93 -5.69 -7.20
CA THR A 213 -12.56 -5.28 -6.88
C THR A 213 -12.57 -3.86 -6.32
N HIS A 214 -12.01 -3.69 -5.12
CA HIS A 214 -11.89 -2.41 -4.41
C HIS A 214 -13.19 -1.81 -3.85
N PHE A 215 -14.30 -2.51 -3.95
CA PHE A 215 -15.58 -2.05 -3.42
C PHE A 215 -15.83 -2.54 -1.99
N SER A 216 -16.70 -1.81 -1.29
CA SER A 216 -17.06 -2.11 0.10
C SER A 216 -17.97 -3.35 0.21
N SER A 217 -17.96 -3.93 1.41
CA SER A 217 -18.94 -4.92 1.85
C SER A 217 -19.51 -4.50 3.20
N VAL A 218 -20.70 -4.96 3.56
CA VAL A 218 -21.27 -4.76 4.90
C VAL A 218 -22.12 -5.96 5.32
N LEU A 219 -22.01 -6.35 6.59
CA LEU A 219 -22.88 -7.35 7.21
C LEU A 219 -24.02 -6.64 7.94
N VAL A 220 -25.26 -6.94 7.56
CA VAL A 220 -26.47 -6.41 8.21
C VAL A 220 -27.07 -7.51 9.09
N GLY A 221 -27.37 -7.15 10.33
CA GLY A 221 -27.84 -8.10 11.33
C GLY A 221 -26.84 -9.23 11.56
N ARG A 222 -27.26 -10.47 11.32
CA ARG A 222 -26.44 -11.68 11.53
C ARG A 222 -26.35 -12.62 10.33
N SER A 223 -27.10 -12.34 9.26
CA SER A 223 -27.31 -13.30 8.17
C SER A 223 -27.19 -12.71 6.77
N LEU A 224 -27.23 -11.37 6.60
CA LEU A 224 -27.26 -10.75 5.28
C LEU A 224 -25.96 -10.01 5.02
N LEU A 225 -25.22 -10.45 4.02
CA LEU A 225 -23.96 -9.85 3.62
C LEU A 225 -24.13 -9.16 2.27
N TYR A 226 -23.70 -7.91 2.17
CA TYR A 226 -23.85 -7.11 0.97
C TYR A 226 -22.49 -6.74 0.40
N PHE A 227 -22.37 -6.76 -0.93
CA PHE A 227 -21.20 -6.34 -1.69
C PHE A 227 -21.57 -5.29 -2.73
N MET A 228 -20.85 -4.18 -2.76
CA MET A 228 -21.03 -3.14 -3.77
C MET A 228 -20.35 -3.56 -5.08
N SER A 229 -20.99 -3.30 -6.22
CA SER A 229 -20.46 -3.55 -7.56
C SER A 229 -20.71 -2.38 -8.49
N ASN A 230 -19.64 -1.86 -9.10
CA ASN A 230 -19.68 -0.84 -10.16
C ASN A 230 -20.56 0.40 -9.87
N ASN A 231 -20.91 0.66 -8.59
CA ASN A 231 -21.81 1.74 -8.14
C ASN A 231 -23.26 1.67 -8.64
N GLU A 232 -23.62 0.63 -9.37
CA GLU A 232 -24.96 0.45 -9.95
C GLU A 232 -25.76 -0.62 -9.21
N PHE A 233 -25.07 -1.64 -8.70
CA PHE A 233 -25.70 -2.80 -8.09
C PHE A 233 -25.05 -3.19 -6.77
N ILE A 234 -25.88 -3.74 -5.89
CA ILE A 234 -25.48 -4.31 -4.61
C ILE A 234 -25.89 -5.78 -4.63
N LEU A 235 -24.91 -6.67 -4.44
CA LEU A 235 -25.14 -8.09 -4.32
C LEU A 235 -25.43 -8.44 -2.86
N GLU A 236 -26.60 -9.00 -2.59
CA GLU A 236 -26.99 -9.58 -1.30
C GLU A 236 -26.69 -11.09 -1.30
N TYR A 237 -26.02 -11.55 -0.25
CA TYR A 237 -25.83 -12.97 0.05
C TYR A 237 -26.51 -13.30 1.39
N ASP A 238 -27.51 -14.17 1.35
CA ASP A 238 -28.20 -14.69 2.53
C ASP A 238 -27.47 -15.93 3.05
N LEU A 239 -26.82 -15.80 4.21
CA LEU A 239 -26.06 -16.86 4.89
C LEU A 239 -26.94 -18.01 5.37
N ALA A 240 -28.23 -17.79 5.64
CA ALA A 240 -29.15 -18.82 6.13
C ALA A 240 -29.76 -19.60 4.97
N ARG A 241 -30.07 -18.92 3.87
CA ARG A 241 -30.68 -19.55 2.67
C ARG A 241 -29.67 -19.99 1.63
N HIS A 242 -28.40 -19.55 1.75
CA HIS A 242 -27.39 -19.69 0.71
C HIS A 242 -27.87 -19.15 -0.65
N GLY A 243 -28.55 -18.00 -0.61
CA GLY A 243 -29.16 -17.36 -1.78
C GLY A 243 -28.45 -16.07 -2.18
N LEU A 244 -28.45 -15.78 -3.48
CA LEU A 244 -27.98 -14.52 -4.04
C LEU A 244 -29.14 -13.68 -4.54
N THR A 245 -29.12 -12.39 -4.24
CA THR A 245 -30.11 -11.41 -4.73
C THR A 245 -29.40 -10.15 -5.18
N LEU A 246 -29.89 -9.55 -6.27
CA LEU A 246 -29.37 -8.29 -6.80
C LEU A 246 -30.29 -7.16 -6.39
N LEU A 247 -29.70 -6.07 -5.89
CA LEU A 247 -30.39 -4.86 -5.50
C LEU A 247 -29.81 -3.69 -6.30
N ASP A 248 -30.67 -2.78 -6.72
CA ASP A 248 -30.24 -1.52 -7.33
C ASP A 248 -29.76 -0.56 -6.25
N THR A 249 -28.77 0.28 -6.58
CA THR A 249 -28.37 1.42 -5.73
C THR A 249 -29.47 2.49 -5.70
N PRO A 250 -29.46 3.43 -4.73
CA PRO A 250 -30.42 4.53 -4.72
C PRO A 250 -30.35 5.30 -6.06
N SER A 251 -31.43 5.31 -6.84
CA SER A 251 -31.44 5.97 -8.15
C SER A 251 -31.28 7.47 -7.96
N THR A 252 -30.16 8.04 -8.39
CA THR A 252 -30.03 9.48 -8.54
C THR A 252 -30.09 9.88 -10.01
N ASP A 253 -30.81 10.96 -10.30
CA ASP A 253 -30.93 11.62 -11.62
C ASP A 253 -29.58 12.02 -12.23
N SER A 254 -28.46 11.78 -11.55
CA SER A 254 -27.14 12.08 -12.07
C SER A 254 -26.67 10.95 -12.98
N SER A 255 -26.83 11.16 -14.28
CA SER A 255 -26.01 10.60 -15.36
C SER A 255 -24.51 11.00 -15.27
N ARG A 256 -24.02 11.21 -14.04
CA ARG A 256 -22.76 11.84 -13.64
C ARG A 256 -22.20 11.28 -12.32
N ALA A 257 -22.83 10.27 -11.70
CA ALA A 257 -22.20 9.60 -10.57
C ALA A 257 -20.89 8.96 -11.07
N TYR A 258 -19.77 9.48 -10.61
CA TYR A 258 -18.45 8.95 -10.93
C TYR A 258 -18.34 7.52 -10.36
N ALA A 259 -17.36 6.74 -10.85
CA ALA A 259 -16.90 5.59 -10.08
C ALA A 259 -16.68 6.04 -8.61
N TRP A 260 -16.87 5.18 -7.61
CA TRP A 260 -16.65 5.40 -6.16
C TRP A 260 -17.57 6.41 -5.43
N ALA A 261 -18.65 6.90 -6.04
CA ALA A 261 -19.58 7.81 -5.35
C ALA A 261 -20.35 7.17 -4.17
N PHE A 262 -20.47 5.84 -4.16
CA PHE A 262 -21.24 5.11 -3.15
C PHE A 262 -20.37 4.22 -2.26
N ASN A 263 -20.76 4.10 -0.98
CA ASN A 263 -20.17 3.16 -0.04
C ASN A 263 -21.25 2.48 0.80
N LEU A 264 -21.07 1.20 1.11
CA LEU A 264 -21.98 0.46 1.98
C LEU A 264 -21.73 0.81 3.44
N MET A 265 -22.82 0.97 4.19
CA MET A 265 -22.79 1.24 5.62
C MET A 265 -23.94 0.54 6.34
N LEU A 266 -23.92 0.58 7.68
CA LEU A 266 -25.10 0.27 8.46
C LEU A 266 -25.92 1.54 8.64
N ALA A 267 -27.21 1.44 8.35
CA ALA A 267 -28.16 2.50 8.64
C ALA A 267 -28.37 2.62 10.17
N GLU A 268 -28.89 3.77 10.62
CA GLU A 268 -29.11 4.05 12.05
C GLU A 268 -30.12 3.10 12.71
N ASP A 269 -31.02 2.51 11.91
CA ASP A 269 -31.97 1.47 12.33
C ASP A 269 -31.34 0.05 12.38
N GLY A 270 -30.04 -0.07 12.06
CA GLY A 270 -29.32 -1.33 11.96
C GLY A 270 -29.55 -2.09 10.65
N GLY A 271 -30.30 -1.50 9.70
CA GLY A 271 -30.54 -2.04 8.37
C GLY A 271 -29.42 -1.74 7.38
N LEU A 272 -29.67 -2.05 6.11
CA LEU A 272 -28.76 -1.72 5.02
C LEU A 272 -28.76 -0.21 4.77
N GLY A 273 -27.58 0.39 4.75
CA GLY A 273 -27.38 1.79 4.39
C GLY A 273 -26.38 1.97 3.26
N VAL A 274 -26.52 3.08 2.54
CA VAL A 274 -25.59 3.51 1.50
C VAL A 274 -25.27 4.99 1.72
N SER A 275 -23.99 5.33 1.73
CA SER A 275 -23.56 6.72 1.67
C SER A 275 -23.28 7.12 0.22
N GLU A 276 -23.77 8.28 -0.19
CA GLU A 276 -23.55 8.87 -1.50
C GLU A 276 -22.90 10.25 -1.32
N ILE A 277 -21.81 10.51 -2.05
CA ILE A 277 -21.18 11.83 -2.09
C ILE A 277 -21.69 12.63 -3.28
N VAL A 278 -22.29 13.80 -2.99
CA VAL A 278 -22.74 14.79 -3.97
C VAL A 278 -22.17 16.14 -3.52
N ASP A 279 -20.91 16.40 -3.87
CA ASP A 279 -20.10 17.50 -3.35
C ASP A 279 -20.88 18.84 -3.18
N PRO A 280 -20.83 19.49 -1.99
CA PRO A 280 -20.15 19.10 -0.75
C PRO A 280 -21.07 18.31 0.23
N LEU A 281 -22.12 17.65 -0.26
CA LEU A 281 -23.11 16.95 0.55
C LEU A 281 -22.81 15.46 0.63
N LEU A 282 -22.84 14.92 1.85
CA LEU A 282 -22.89 13.49 2.10
C LEU A 282 -24.33 13.08 2.38
N LYS A 283 -24.94 12.30 1.49
CA LYS A 283 -26.28 11.76 1.63
C LYS A 283 -26.22 10.35 2.20
N LEU A 284 -26.98 10.09 3.24
CA LEU A 284 -27.10 8.78 3.87
C LEU A 284 -28.48 8.20 3.54
N TRP A 285 -28.48 7.11 2.78
CA TRP A 285 -29.67 6.37 2.40
C TRP A 285 -29.82 5.15 3.29
N SER A 286 -31.06 4.82 3.66
CA SER A 286 -31.41 3.58 4.35
C SER A 286 -32.39 2.77 3.52
N ARG A 287 -32.36 1.46 3.76
CA ARG A 287 -33.33 0.53 3.22
C ARG A 287 -33.85 -0.33 4.36
N GLY A 288 -35.13 -0.14 4.69
CA GLY A 288 -35.78 -0.87 5.77
C GLY A 288 -35.87 -2.37 5.50
N ALA A 289 -35.60 -3.18 6.52
CA ALA A 289 -35.61 -4.65 6.41
C ALA A 289 -37.03 -5.25 6.27
N SER A 290 -38.09 -4.46 6.43
CA SER A 290 -39.47 -4.94 6.59
C SER A 290 -40.18 -5.38 5.30
N ASP A 291 -39.69 -4.97 4.12
CA ASP A 291 -40.49 -5.05 2.88
C ASP A 291 -39.88 -5.98 1.81
N GLY A 292 -38.84 -6.75 2.16
CA GLY A 292 -38.17 -7.69 1.25
C GLY A 292 -37.48 -6.99 0.06
N THR A 293 -37.46 -7.65 -1.10
CA THR A 293 -36.78 -7.16 -2.33
C THR A 293 -37.41 -5.89 -2.92
N ASN A 294 -38.62 -5.51 -2.49
CA ASN A 294 -39.31 -4.29 -2.92
C ASN A 294 -39.15 -3.10 -1.98
N ALA A 295 -38.35 -3.23 -0.90
CA ALA A 295 -38.03 -2.09 -0.04
C ALA A 295 -37.44 -0.95 -0.88
N ARG A 296 -37.92 0.28 -0.69
CA ARG A 296 -37.39 1.44 -1.41
C ARG A 296 -36.27 2.10 -0.62
N TRP A 297 -35.29 2.66 -1.31
CA TRP A 297 -34.30 3.53 -0.67
C TRP A 297 -34.97 4.79 -0.13
N VAL A 298 -34.67 5.13 1.12
CA VAL A 298 -35.16 6.34 1.78
C VAL A 298 -33.95 7.17 2.18
N LEU A 299 -33.94 8.44 1.78
CA LEU A 299 -32.92 9.38 2.23
C LEU A 299 -33.13 9.65 3.72
N SER A 300 -32.23 9.13 4.56
CA SER A 300 -32.33 9.25 6.01
C SER A 300 -31.78 10.57 6.51
N ARG A 301 -30.62 10.99 5.99
CA ARG A 301 -29.87 12.13 6.52
C ARG A 301 -28.97 12.75 5.47
N VAL A 302 -28.74 14.05 5.57
CA VAL A 302 -27.81 14.80 4.73
C VAL A 302 -26.85 15.57 5.62
N ILE A 303 -25.54 15.42 5.38
CA ILE A 303 -24.48 16.09 6.13
C ILE A 303 -23.76 17.06 5.19
N HIS A 304 -23.63 18.31 5.61
CA HIS A 304 -22.94 19.35 4.83
C HIS A 304 -21.45 19.38 5.16
N LEU A 305 -20.63 18.72 4.34
CA LEU A 305 -19.19 18.56 4.61
C LEU A 305 -18.41 19.88 4.56
N GLY A 306 -18.92 20.88 3.82
CA GLY A 306 -18.31 22.22 3.76
C GLY A 306 -18.20 22.93 5.10
N ASN A 307 -19.01 22.54 6.09
CA ASN A 307 -18.95 23.12 7.45
C ASN A 307 -17.99 22.35 8.37
N LEU A 308 -17.65 21.12 7.98
CA LEU A 308 -16.96 20.13 8.80
C LEU A 308 -15.50 19.98 8.40
N LEU A 309 -15.21 20.14 7.11
CA LEU A 309 -13.89 19.98 6.53
C LEU A 309 -13.33 21.36 6.12
N PRO A 310 -12.02 21.59 6.25
CA PRO A 310 -11.37 22.75 5.65
C PRO A 310 -11.33 22.55 4.12
N ILE A 311 -12.45 22.84 3.45
CA ILE A 311 -12.59 22.64 2.02
C ILE A 311 -12.06 23.88 1.28
N GLY A 312 -10.83 23.79 0.78
CA GLY A 312 -10.34 24.67 -0.27
C GLY A 312 -10.39 23.89 -1.59
N PHE A 313 -11.42 24.12 -2.41
CA PHE A 313 -11.43 23.58 -3.77
C PHE A 313 -10.45 24.41 -4.61
N LEU A 314 -9.27 23.86 -4.90
CA LEU A 314 -8.27 24.54 -5.73
C LEU A 314 -8.32 24.06 -7.18
N ASP A 315 -8.92 22.89 -7.45
CA ASP A 315 -9.03 22.26 -8.77
C ASP A 315 -10.35 21.43 -8.93
N VAL A 316 -10.75 21.11 -10.17
CA VAL A 316 -11.94 20.28 -10.50
C VAL A 316 -11.79 18.83 -10.01
N ASP A 317 -10.54 18.41 -9.77
CA ASP A 317 -10.13 17.10 -9.24
C ASP A 317 -10.10 17.04 -7.70
N ASP A 318 -10.36 18.14 -6.98
CA ASP A 318 -10.37 18.21 -5.50
C ASP A 318 -11.69 17.75 -4.87
N ARG A 319 -12.30 16.74 -5.47
CA ARG A 319 -13.58 16.17 -5.06
C ARG A 319 -13.46 15.34 -3.80
N LEU A 320 -14.56 15.29 -3.04
CA LEU A 320 -14.64 14.45 -1.86
C LEU A 320 -14.93 13.02 -2.30
N CYS A 321 -14.26 12.05 -1.68
CA CYS A 321 -14.47 10.63 -1.95
C CYS A 321 -14.79 9.92 -0.64
N VAL A 322 -15.79 9.04 -0.64
CA VAL A 322 -16.03 8.14 0.50
C VAL A 322 -15.14 6.92 0.34
N GLU A 323 -14.21 6.78 1.28
CA GLU A 323 -13.14 5.77 1.21
C GLU A 323 -13.48 4.51 2.01
N GLY A 324 -14.48 4.54 2.90
CA GLY A 324 -14.92 3.35 3.62
C GLY A 324 -15.67 3.63 4.91
N PHE A 325 -16.26 2.58 5.48
CA PHE A 325 -17.06 2.64 6.69
C PHE A 325 -16.60 1.64 7.76
N ALA A 326 -16.32 2.13 8.97
CA ALA A 326 -15.93 1.35 10.13
C ALA A 326 -17.17 0.93 10.94
N VAL A 327 -17.77 -0.19 10.55
CA VAL A 327 -19.05 -0.70 11.09
C VAL A 327 -19.15 -0.65 12.62
N GLY A 328 -18.16 -1.21 13.34
CA GLY A 328 -18.21 -1.29 14.81
C GLY A 328 -18.00 0.04 15.54
N ALA A 329 -17.49 1.07 14.87
CA ALA A 329 -17.25 2.40 15.43
C ALA A 329 -18.21 3.46 14.90
N ASN A 330 -19.02 3.14 13.89
CA ASN A 330 -19.91 4.06 13.17
C ASN A 330 -19.18 5.31 12.64
N VAL A 331 -18.02 5.09 12.03
CA VAL A 331 -17.14 6.12 11.47
C VAL A 331 -17.05 5.95 9.96
N ILE A 332 -17.19 7.06 9.23
CA ILE A 332 -16.96 7.12 7.78
C ILE A 332 -15.62 7.81 7.49
N PHE A 333 -14.90 7.33 6.48
CA PHE A 333 -13.66 7.91 6.00
C PHE A 333 -13.90 8.68 4.71
N ILE A 334 -13.41 9.93 4.67
CA ILE A 334 -13.58 10.83 3.54
C ILE A 334 -12.23 11.40 3.14
N SER A 335 -11.87 11.20 1.87
CA SER A 335 -10.71 11.83 1.25
C SER A 335 -11.09 13.22 0.76
N ALA A 336 -10.27 14.22 1.08
CA ALA A 336 -10.40 15.59 0.62
C ALA A 336 -9.03 16.14 0.19
N ALA A 337 -8.99 17.30 -0.46
CA ALA A 337 -7.74 17.94 -0.89
C ALA A 337 -6.70 18.10 0.25
N ALA A 338 -7.17 18.37 1.47
CA ALA A 338 -6.33 18.54 2.64
C ALA A 338 -5.83 17.22 3.28
N GLY A 339 -6.30 16.06 2.82
CA GLY A 339 -5.93 14.73 3.34
C GLY A 339 -7.14 13.84 3.65
N LEU A 340 -6.90 12.74 4.36
CA LEU A 340 -7.95 11.82 4.83
C LEU A 340 -8.54 12.29 6.15
N PHE A 341 -9.86 12.28 6.24
CA PHE A 341 -10.62 12.62 7.44
C PHE A 341 -11.49 11.45 7.85
N ARG A 342 -11.68 11.31 9.17
CA ARG A 342 -12.68 10.42 9.74
C ARG A 342 -13.81 11.27 10.32
N ILE A 343 -15.05 10.84 10.12
CA ILE A 343 -16.24 11.51 10.65
C ILE A 343 -17.04 10.49 11.47
N GLU A 344 -17.25 10.80 12.74
CA GLU A 344 -18.12 10.02 13.63
C GLU A 344 -19.57 10.37 13.30
N LEU A 345 -20.34 9.43 12.73
CA LEU A 345 -21.67 9.76 12.19
C LEU A 345 -22.68 10.16 13.26
N GLN A 346 -22.54 9.72 14.52
CA GLN A 346 -23.46 10.11 15.59
C GLN A 346 -23.22 11.54 16.10
N THR A 347 -21.95 11.94 16.21
CA THR A 347 -21.54 13.20 16.84
C THR A 347 -21.18 14.27 15.81
N GLU A 348 -21.03 13.88 14.55
CA GLU A 348 -20.47 14.67 13.44
C GLU A 348 -19.09 15.24 13.75
N GLN A 349 -18.37 14.62 14.70
CA GLN A 349 -17.01 15.01 15.00
C GLN A 349 -16.06 14.58 13.89
N VAL A 350 -15.23 15.54 13.48
CA VAL A 350 -14.24 15.36 12.42
C VAL A 350 -12.87 15.29 13.04
N ARG A 351 -12.05 14.34 12.58
CA ARG A 351 -10.61 14.34 12.86
C ARG A 351 -9.83 14.05 11.59
N LYS A 352 -8.76 14.80 11.38
CA LYS A 352 -7.80 14.52 10.31
C LYS A 352 -6.97 13.29 10.70
N VAL A 353 -6.79 12.38 9.76
CA VAL A 353 -6.09 11.11 9.97
C VAL A 353 -4.68 11.17 9.38
N CYS A 354 -4.54 11.57 8.12
CA CYS A 354 -3.24 11.78 7.48
C CYS A 354 -3.23 13.03 6.60
N GLY A 355 -2.04 13.59 6.40
CA GLY A 355 -1.81 14.75 5.54
C GLY A 355 -1.91 14.45 4.05
N ASP A 356 -1.64 13.20 3.68
CA ASP A 356 -1.70 12.76 2.29
C ASP A 356 -3.15 12.46 1.91
N ARG A 357 -3.55 12.95 0.74
CA ARG A 357 -4.83 12.58 0.12
C ARG A 357 -4.74 11.12 -0.28
N CYS A 358 -5.78 10.35 0.02
CA CYS A 358 -5.95 9.04 -0.57
C CYS A 358 -6.31 9.25 -2.04
N ILE A 359 -5.32 9.16 -2.93
CA ILE A 359 -5.52 9.22 -4.37
C ILE A 359 -5.46 7.79 -4.89
N GLY A 360 -6.58 7.09 -4.82
CA GLY A 360 -6.68 5.75 -5.38
C GLY A 360 -8.12 5.26 -5.35
N ASP A 361 -8.55 4.60 -6.41
CA ASP A 361 -9.88 3.99 -6.54
C ASP A 361 -10.02 2.74 -5.65
N CYS A 362 -9.75 2.87 -4.34
CA CYS A 362 -9.55 1.77 -3.41
C CYS A 362 -10.21 2.00 -2.05
N ASN A 363 -11.28 1.27 -1.76
CA ASN A 363 -11.90 1.27 -0.43
C ASN A 363 -10.89 0.86 0.66
N LEU A 364 -10.84 1.65 1.74
CA LEU A 364 -10.11 1.39 2.96
C LEU A 364 -10.79 0.28 3.77
N ILE A 365 -9.99 -0.49 4.48
CA ILE A 365 -10.46 -1.61 5.30
C ILE A 365 -10.13 -1.31 6.77
N PRO A 366 -11.09 -0.76 7.53
CA PRO A 366 -10.87 -0.35 8.90
C PRO A 366 -10.63 -1.55 9.83
N VAL A 367 -9.69 -1.40 10.76
CA VAL A 367 -9.45 -2.35 11.85
C VAL A 367 -10.14 -1.82 13.10
N VAL A 368 -11.31 -2.39 13.40
CA VAL A 368 -12.13 -1.99 14.54
C VAL A 368 -12.06 -3.07 15.61
N SER A 369 -11.32 -2.81 16.69
CA SER A 369 -11.13 -3.75 17.79
C SER A 369 -10.54 -3.06 19.02
N PHE A 370 -10.76 -3.62 20.20
CA PHE A 370 -9.88 -3.33 21.33
C PHE A 370 -8.55 -4.06 21.15
N TYR A 371 -7.45 -3.37 21.34
CA TYR A 371 -6.12 -3.99 21.31
C TYR A 371 -5.79 -4.58 22.68
N THR A 372 -5.53 -5.89 22.73
CA THR A 372 -4.98 -6.56 23.92
C THR A 372 -3.76 -7.37 23.53
N PRO A 373 -2.55 -7.02 24.01
CA PRO A 373 -1.34 -7.79 23.75
C PRO A 373 -1.55 -9.27 24.07
N HIS A 374 -1.14 -10.15 23.15
CA HIS A 374 -1.14 -11.58 23.37
C HIS A 374 0.28 -12.04 23.73
N SER A 375 0.43 -12.77 24.83
CA SER A 375 1.72 -13.34 25.23
C SER A 375 2.04 -14.57 24.36
N SER A 376 2.90 -14.40 23.36
CA SER A 376 3.28 -15.39 22.33
C SER A 376 3.95 -16.68 22.87
N LEU A 377 4.05 -16.86 24.18
CA LEU A 377 4.76 -17.97 24.84
C LEU A 377 3.99 -19.29 24.84
N GLN A 378 2.70 -19.33 24.49
CA GLN A 378 1.94 -20.58 24.43
C GLN A 378 1.96 -21.25 23.04
N ALA A 379 2.12 -20.48 21.95
CA ALA A 379 2.11 -21.02 20.59
C ALA A 379 3.42 -21.75 20.20
N LEU A 380 4.55 -21.43 20.86
CA LEU A 380 5.84 -22.07 20.62
C LEU A 380 5.99 -23.47 21.25
N ARG A 381 5.14 -23.85 22.22
CA ARG A 381 5.17 -25.21 22.79
C ARG A 381 4.65 -26.31 21.86
N GLY A 382 3.80 -25.94 20.89
CA GLY A 382 3.21 -26.91 19.96
C GLY A 382 4.05 -27.23 18.72
N LYS A 383 5.13 -26.47 18.46
CA LYS A 383 5.97 -26.62 17.26
C LYS A 383 7.42 -27.04 17.53
N GLN A 384 7.79 -27.26 18.80
CA GLN A 384 9.16 -27.60 19.19
C GLN A 384 9.40 -29.09 19.45
N HIS A 385 8.39 -29.95 19.23
CA HIS A 385 8.48 -31.37 19.55
C HIS A 385 8.94 -32.30 18.42
N ASP A 386 9.21 -31.80 17.21
CA ASP A 386 9.51 -32.67 16.05
C ASP A 386 10.94 -32.62 15.49
N LEU A 387 11.91 -31.91 16.09
CA LEU A 387 13.28 -31.90 15.58
C LEU A 387 14.37 -31.83 16.66
N LEU A 388 14.39 -32.79 17.60
CA LEU A 388 15.60 -33.06 18.39
C LEU A 388 15.76 -34.57 18.62
N LEU A 389 16.64 -35.20 17.84
CA LEU A 389 17.30 -36.44 18.23
C LEU A 389 18.64 -36.09 18.90
N PRO A 390 19.01 -36.75 20.01
CA PRO A 390 20.24 -36.47 20.74
C PRO A 390 21.42 -37.26 20.17
N LEU A 391 22.58 -36.63 20.02
CA LEU A 391 23.85 -37.33 19.85
C LEU A 391 24.83 -36.88 20.94
N ASN A 392 25.35 -37.89 21.65
CA ASN A 392 26.27 -37.79 22.79
C ASN A 392 27.66 -37.26 22.39
N PRO A 393 28.43 -36.72 23.36
CA PRO A 393 29.79 -36.26 23.14
C PRO A 393 30.79 -37.42 23.21
N THR A 394 31.76 -37.43 22.30
CA THR A 394 33.02 -38.16 22.47
C THR A 394 34.16 -37.20 22.24
N GLU A 395 35.03 -37.13 23.24
CA GLU A 395 36.30 -36.40 23.31
C GLU A 395 37.22 -36.74 22.14
N ASP A 396 37.92 -35.76 21.56
CA ASP A 396 39.40 -35.73 21.57
C ASP A 396 40.01 -34.40 21.06
N ARG A 397 41.04 -33.95 21.78
CA ARG A 397 42.22 -33.15 21.37
C ARG A 397 42.08 -31.91 20.46
N GLY A 398 42.10 -30.75 21.11
CA GLY A 398 43.18 -29.74 21.03
C GLY A 398 43.62 -29.23 19.66
N GLY A 399 43.12 -28.05 19.27
CA GLY A 399 43.72 -27.23 18.21
C GLY A 399 42.80 -26.32 17.37
N VAL A 400 41.52 -26.13 17.73
CA VAL A 400 40.51 -25.53 16.82
C VAL A 400 39.90 -24.20 17.33
N GLU A 401 40.25 -23.71 18.52
CA GLU A 401 39.52 -22.58 19.14
C GLU A 401 39.58 -21.26 18.34
N ALA A 402 40.63 -20.98 17.57
CA ALA A 402 40.72 -19.72 16.80
C ALA A 402 39.85 -19.71 15.53
N GLY A 403 39.72 -20.84 14.82
CA GLY A 403 38.94 -20.92 13.58
C GLY A 403 37.43 -20.98 13.84
N GLU A 404 37.01 -21.66 14.91
CA GLU A 404 35.59 -21.74 15.30
C GLU A 404 35.05 -20.40 15.83
N GLU A 405 35.87 -19.58 16.47
CA GLU A 405 35.46 -18.24 16.91
C GLU A 405 35.34 -17.26 15.72
N GLU A 406 36.26 -17.32 14.75
CA GLU A 406 36.20 -16.51 13.52
C GLU A 406 34.98 -16.85 12.65
N GLU A 407 34.65 -18.14 12.50
CA GLU A 407 33.47 -18.58 11.75
C GLU A 407 32.16 -18.10 12.40
N LYS A 408 32.06 -18.15 13.74
CA LYS A 408 30.92 -17.62 14.50
C LYS A 408 30.76 -16.09 14.36
N ILE A 409 31.87 -15.36 14.24
CA ILE A 409 31.84 -13.90 14.04
C ILE A 409 31.31 -13.55 12.65
N LEU A 410 31.70 -14.30 11.62
CA LEU A 410 31.19 -14.13 10.25
C LEU A 410 29.73 -14.54 10.11
N GLU A 411 29.31 -15.63 10.75
CA GLU A 411 27.90 -16.03 10.83
C GLU A 411 27.05 -14.90 11.45
N ARG A 412 27.52 -14.31 12.55
CA ARG A 412 26.86 -13.15 13.17
C ARG A 412 26.76 -11.95 12.23
N ALA A 413 27.78 -11.68 11.42
CA ALA A 413 27.73 -10.61 10.42
C ALA A 413 26.73 -10.90 9.30
N GLN A 414 26.59 -12.16 8.91
CA GLN A 414 25.56 -12.59 7.94
C GLN A 414 24.14 -12.47 8.54
N GLU A 415 23.94 -12.89 9.78
CA GLU A 415 22.66 -12.71 10.47
C GLU A 415 22.25 -11.23 10.57
N LEU A 416 23.20 -10.35 10.90
CA LEU A 416 22.96 -8.91 10.95
C LEU A 416 22.63 -8.35 9.56
N PHE A 417 23.30 -8.83 8.51
CA PHE A 417 23.00 -8.45 7.14
C PHE A 417 21.57 -8.87 6.74
N ASP A 418 21.15 -10.08 7.09
CA ASP A 418 19.80 -10.58 6.78
C ASP A 418 18.72 -9.85 7.59
N LYS A 419 18.99 -9.56 8.87
CA LYS A 419 18.14 -8.69 9.71
C LYS A 419 18.01 -7.28 9.10
N GLY A 420 19.10 -6.71 8.61
CA GLY A 420 19.09 -5.43 7.91
C GLY A 420 18.29 -5.45 6.62
N CYS A 421 18.41 -6.53 5.82
CA CYS A 421 17.61 -6.70 4.60
C CYS A 421 16.12 -6.77 4.92
N LYS A 422 15.75 -7.53 5.95
CA LYS A 422 14.38 -7.59 6.46
C LYS A 422 13.90 -6.23 6.98
N ALA A 423 14.74 -5.49 7.69
CA ALA A 423 14.42 -4.14 8.17
C ALA A 423 14.17 -3.15 7.00
N ILE A 424 14.90 -3.27 5.88
CA ILE A 424 14.59 -2.51 4.65
C ILE A 424 13.19 -2.87 4.13
N GLU A 425 12.82 -4.15 4.12
CA GLU A 425 11.48 -4.61 3.70
C GLU A 425 10.38 -4.05 4.62
N ASP A 426 10.66 -3.99 5.92
CA ASP A 426 9.77 -3.44 6.96
C ASP A 426 9.77 -1.88 7.01
N ARG A 427 10.56 -1.21 6.15
CA ARG A 427 10.79 0.26 6.13
C ARG A 427 11.35 0.85 7.42
N ASP A 428 11.96 0.02 8.26
CA ASP A 428 12.69 0.46 9.42
C ASP A 428 14.14 0.80 9.03
N PHE A 429 14.31 1.94 8.35
CA PHE A 429 15.62 2.34 7.85
C PHE A 429 16.63 2.60 8.96
N THR A 430 16.17 3.01 10.15
CA THR A 430 17.06 3.22 11.30
C THR A 430 17.65 1.89 11.77
N ASN A 431 16.81 0.88 12.01
CA ASN A 431 17.31 -0.45 12.37
C ASN A 431 18.10 -1.12 11.24
N ALA A 432 17.74 -0.87 9.98
CA ALA A 432 18.51 -1.35 8.83
C ALA A 432 19.93 -0.75 8.82
N ILE A 433 20.04 0.56 9.00
CA ILE A 433 21.32 1.30 9.10
C ILE A 433 22.16 0.72 10.24
N ASP A 434 21.57 0.51 11.42
CA ASP A 434 22.28 -0.06 12.58
C ASP A 434 22.72 -1.50 12.32
N CYS A 435 21.88 -2.33 11.72
CA CYS A 435 22.24 -3.71 11.39
C CYS A 435 23.38 -3.78 10.35
N PHE A 436 23.30 -2.95 9.31
CA PHE A 436 24.34 -2.92 8.28
C PHE A 436 25.63 -2.28 8.76
N SER A 437 25.60 -1.27 9.63
CA SER A 437 26.82 -0.68 10.19
C SER A 437 27.60 -1.72 11.00
N HIS A 438 26.93 -2.46 11.89
CA HIS A 438 27.56 -3.53 12.68
C HIS A 438 28.01 -4.71 11.80
N ALA A 439 27.22 -5.12 10.80
CA ALA A 439 27.63 -6.16 9.86
C ALA A 439 28.87 -5.73 9.06
N LEU A 440 28.93 -4.45 8.67
CA LEU A 440 30.04 -3.89 7.90
C LEU A 440 31.30 -3.80 8.75
N GLU A 441 31.22 -3.34 9.99
CA GLU A 441 32.37 -3.29 10.92
C GLU A 441 33.03 -4.66 11.07
N ILE A 442 32.24 -5.72 11.23
CA ILE A 442 32.74 -7.09 11.34
C ILE A 442 33.41 -7.53 10.02
N ARG A 443 32.74 -7.34 8.88
CA ARG A 443 33.25 -7.76 7.57
C ARG A 443 34.51 -6.98 7.17
N VAL A 444 34.57 -5.68 7.42
CA VAL A 444 35.76 -4.85 7.14
C VAL A 444 36.93 -5.24 8.03
N SER A 445 36.68 -5.56 9.30
CA SER A 445 37.72 -6.04 10.21
C SER A 445 38.30 -7.39 9.79
N HIS A 446 37.48 -8.25 9.18
CA HIS A 446 37.88 -9.60 8.76
C HIS A 446 38.51 -9.63 7.36
N TYR A 447 37.82 -9.08 6.35
CA TYR A 447 38.23 -9.15 4.94
C TYR A 447 39.04 -7.93 4.47
N GLY A 448 38.92 -6.80 5.18
CA GLY A 448 39.45 -5.51 4.76
C GLY A 448 38.41 -4.65 4.03
N GLU A 449 38.64 -3.33 4.05
CA GLU A 449 37.67 -2.33 3.56
C GLU A 449 37.35 -2.47 2.06
N LEU A 450 38.31 -2.90 1.25
CA LEU A 450 38.16 -2.95 -0.21
C LEU A 450 38.01 -4.37 -0.78
N ALA A 451 37.58 -5.32 0.07
CA ALA A 451 37.35 -6.71 -0.30
C ALA A 451 35.98 -6.88 -0.99
N PRO A 452 35.85 -7.78 -1.98
CA PRO A 452 34.59 -8.00 -2.71
C PRO A 452 33.43 -8.44 -1.80
N GLU A 453 33.71 -9.16 -0.73
CA GLU A 453 32.73 -9.65 0.26
C GLU A 453 32.00 -8.50 0.99
N CYS A 454 32.61 -7.32 1.04
CA CYS A 454 32.05 -6.12 1.67
C CYS A 454 31.15 -5.30 0.73
N ALA A 455 31.25 -5.48 -0.59
CA ALA A 455 30.59 -4.64 -1.59
C ALA A 455 29.06 -4.57 -1.41
N SER A 456 28.44 -5.74 -1.21
CA SER A 456 26.99 -5.85 -1.00
C SER A 456 26.54 -5.16 0.29
N THR A 457 27.33 -5.24 1.37
CA THR A 457 27.03 -4.56 2.65
C THR A 457 27.18 -3.05 2.53
N PHE A 458 28.24 -2.55 1.89
CA PHE A 458 28.39 -1.12 1.59
C PHE A 458 27.22 -0.59 0.74
N TYR A 459 26.82 -1.33 -0.30
CA TYR A 459 25.67 -0.99 -1.13
C TYR A 459 24.37 -0.92 -0.32
N ARG A 460 24.04 -1.97 0.43
CA ARG A 460 22.80 -2.04 1.22
C ARG A 460 22.74 -0.97 2.30
N TYR A 461 23.89 -0.70 2.95
CA TYR A 461 24.01 0.36 3.93
C TYR A 461 23.77 1.75 3.33
N GLY A 462 24.47 2.06 2.24
CA GLY A 462 24.30 3.32 1.52
C GLY A 462 22.87 3.50 0.98
N HIS A 463 22.28 2.44 0.43
CA HIS A 463 20.89 2.47 -0.04
C HIS A 463 19.87 2.71 1.09
N ALA A 464 20.09 2.14 2.28
CA ALA A 464 19.24 2.39 3.44
C ALA A 464 19.28 3.88 3.87
N LEU A 465 20.47 4.49 3.86
CA LEU A 465 20.65 5.92 4.13
C LEU A 465 19.94 6.80 3.08
N VAL A 466 20.02 6.45 1.79
CA VAL A 466 19.24 7.13 0.74
C VAL A 466 17.75 7.03 0.98
N CYS A 467 17.25 5.87 1.37
CA CYS A 467 15.83 5.65 1.62
C CYS A 467 15.31 6.44 2.84
N LYS A 468 16.15 6.63 3.86
CA LYS A 468 15.85 7.44 5.05
C LYS A 468 15.70 8.93 4.74
N ALA A 469 16.47 9.47 3.79
CA ALA A 469 16.45 10.90 3.47
C ALA A 469 15.07 11.35 2.91
N PRO A 470 14.50 12.49 3.37
CA PRO A 470 13.20 12.98 2.92
C PRO A 470 13.17 13.21 1.40
N LYS A 471 12.01 12.96 0.76
CA LYS A 471 11.82 13.26 -0.66
C LYS A 471 11.73 14.78 -0.84
N VAL A 472 12.59 15.36 -1.68
CA VAL A 472 12.50 16.77 -2.08
C VAL A 472 11.17 16.99 -2.79
N LYS A 473 10.34 17.91 -2.28
CA LYS A 473 9.09 18.33 -2.96
C LYS A 473 9.46 19.06 -4.25
N ASN A 474 9.26 18.42 -5.40
CA ASN A 474 9.57 19.02 -6.69
C ASN A 474 8.40 19.88 -7.22
N PRO A 475 8.67 21.05 -7.84
CA PRO A 475 7.64 21.90 -8.44
C PRO A 475 6.94 21.33 -9.69
N SER A 476 7.38 20.18 -10.20
CA SER A 476 6.83 19.55 -11.42
C SER A 476 5.51 18.81 -11.20
N ASP A 477 5.05 18.63 -9.95
CA ASP A 477 3.70 18.15 -9.65
C ASP A 477 2.61 19.17 -10.03
N LYS A 478 2.98 20.40 -10.40
CA LYS A 478 2.05 21.45 -10.83
C LYS A 478 1.74 21.48 -12.34
N VAL A 479 2.48 20.76 -13.19
CA VAL A 479 2.27 20.77 -14.65
C VAL A 479 1.59 19.48 -15.16
N LEU A 480 1.39 18.49 -14.29
CA LEU A 480 0.69 17.25 -14.63
C LEU A 480 -0.84 17.32 -14.50
N LYS A 481 -1.38 18.44 -14.00
CA LYS A 481 -2.82 18.72 -13.90
C LYS A 481 -3.22 19.91 -14.76
N SER A 482 -3.33 19.72 -16.06
CA SER A 482 -4.30 20.44 -16.92
C SER A 482 -4.09 20.06 -18.39
N VAL A 483 -4.81 19.06 -18.89
CA VAL A 483 -5.38 19.10 -20.25
C VAL A 483 -6.70 18.32 -20.22
N PRO A 484 -7.86 18.94 -20.47
CA PRO A 484 -9.15 18.26 -20.62
C PRO A 484 -9.24 17.54 -21.97
N ASN A 485 -9.89 16.37 -22.01
CA ASN A 485 -10.28 15.73 -23.26
C ASN A 485 -11.52 16.41 -23.86
N GLU A 486 -11.46 16.70 -25.15
CA GLU A 486 -12.55 17.19 -26.00
C GLU A 486 -13.54 16.08 -26.35
N GLU A 487 -14.83 16.43 -26.48
CA GLU A 487 -15.69 15.83 -27.51
C GLU A 487 -16.83 16.79 -27.97
N LEU A 488 -16.65 17.27 -29.20
CA LEU A 488 -17.61 17.48 -30.31
C LEU A 488 -19.11 17.75 -30.02
N VAL A 489 -19.66 18.91 -30.47
CA VAL A 489 -20.87 19.04 -31.35
C VAL A 489 -20.92 20.44 -32.03
N LYS A 490 -21.31 20.42 -33.33
CA LYS A 490 -21.63 21.49 -34.33
C LYS A 490 -22.50 22.66 -33.78
N THR A 491 -22.53 23.90 -34.31
CA THR A 491 -22.83 24.36 -35.70
C THR A 491 -22.78 25.91 -35.78
N THR A 492 -22.53 26.48 -36.99
CA THR A 492 -22.89 27.85 -37.51
C THR A 492 -22.24 29.09 -36.87
N ALA A 493 -21.81 30.17 -37.56
CA ALA A 493 -21.70 30.59 -38.95
C ALA A 493 -20.78 31.86 -39.02
N THR A 494 -20.19 32.15 -40.19
CA THR A 494 -19.86 33.49 -40.79
C THR A 494 -19.25 34.60 -39.89
N THR A 495 -18.17 35.32 -40.21
CA THR A 495 -17.80 35.98 -41.49
C THR A 495 -16.45 36.70 -41.33
N SER A 496 -15.61 36.61 -42.37
CA SER A 496 -14.77 37.65 -42.99
C SER A 496 -13.68 38.42 -42.21
N LYS A 497 -12.45 38.18 -42.70
CA LYS A 497 -11.54 39.13 -43.40
C LYS A 497 -10.46 39.89 -42.62
N ASP A 498 -9.24 39.66 -43.13
CA ASP A 498 -8.16 40.60 -43.52
C ASP A 498 -7.55 41.48 -42.39
N ASP A 499 -6.26 41.77 -42.29
CA ASP A 499 -5.18 41.74 -43.28
C ASP A 499 -3.81 41.78 -42.56
N SER A 500 -2.82 41.44 -43.36
CA SER A 500 -1.38 41.44 -43.21
C SER A 500 -0.70 42.78 -42.82
N GLY A 501 0.56 42.72 -42.35
CA GLY A 501 1.51 43.84 -42.57
C GLY A 501 2.58 44.14 -41.52
N SER A 502 3.65 43.34 -41.53
CA SER A 502 5.09 43.68 -41.40
C SER A 502 5.69 44.66 -40.35
N SER A 503 6.89 44.25 -39.93
CA SER A 503 8.15 45.00 -39.72
C SER A 503 8.42 45.71 -38.37
N GLU A 504 9.28 45.06 -37.59
CA GLU A 504 10.34 45.63 -36.74
C GLU A 504 11.39 46.46 -37.54
N PRO A 505 12.44 47.11 -36.97
CA PRO A 505 13.02 47.00 -35.61
C PRO A 505 13.46 48.34 -34.94
N SER A 506 13.90 48.29 -33.67
CA SER A 506 15.15 48.92 -33.17
C SER A 506 15.21 49.03 -31.64
N GLY A 507 16.16 48.32 -31.02
CA GLY A 507 17.24 48.91 -30.20
C GLY A 507 16.97 49.52 -28.81
N CYS A 508 17.48 48.79 -27.80
CA CYS A 508 18.34 49.26 -26.69
C CYS A 508 17.74 49.72 -25.34
N SER A 509 17.96 48.85 -24.33
CA SER A 509 18.45 49.06 -22.95
C SER A 509 17.78 50.04 -21.98
N ILE A 510 17.46 49.54 -20.77
CA ILE A 510 17.90 50.06 -19.44
C ILE A 510 17.56 49.02 -18.34
N GLU A 511 18.52 48.79 -17.44
CA GLU A 511 18.45 47.99 -16.20
C GLU A 511 17.50 48.54 -15.11
N PRO A 512 17.14 47.74 -14.08
CA PRO A 512 16.02 48.00 -13.19
C PRO A 512 16.39 48.71 -11.88
N VAL A 513 15.42 49.42 -11.30
CA VAL A 513 15.47 49.97 -9.93
C VAL A 513 14.57 49.13 -9.02
N LEU A 514 15.17 48.53 -7.98
CA LEU A 514 14.49 47.95 -6.81
C LEU A 514 13.95 49.03 -5.87
N PRO A 515 12.94 48.72 -5.06
CA PRO A 515 13.02 49.11 -3.65
C PRO A 515 12.62 48.02 -2.64
N SER A 516 13.59 47.77 -1.76
CA SER A 516 13.59 47.56 -0.29
C SER A 516 12.37 46.99 0.46
N GLU A 517 12.75 46.05 1.33
CA GLU A 517 12.03 45.36 2.41
C GLU A 517 11.44 46.27 3.51
N LYS A 518 10.35 45.79 4.11
CA LYS A 518 10.06 45.90 5.55
C LYS A 518 9.57 44.54 6.04
N GLY A 519 10.26 44.00 7.03
CA GLY A 519 9.97 42.71 7.64
C GLY A 519 8.92 42.75 8.74
N GLU A 520 8.29 41.60 8.96
CA GLU A 520 7.66 41.22 10.22
C GLU A 520 8.34 39.96 10.74
N THR A 521 8.72 40.00 12.02
CA THR A 521 9.55 39.02 12.71
C THR A 521 8.65 37.98 13.39
N LEU A 522 8.81 36.69 13.07
CA LEU A 522 8.29 35.59 13.87
C LEU A 522 9.35 34.48 14.02
N ASN A 523 9.68 34.22 15.29
CA ASN A 523 10.34 33.05 15.89
C ASN A 523 11.64 32.47 15.31
N GLY A 524 12.76 32.74 15.99
CA GLY A 524 14.08 32.13 15.78
C GLY A 524 14.25 30.70 16.30
N LYS A 525 13.19 29.98 16.71
CA LYS A 525 13.29 28.57 17.15
C LYS A 525 13.11 27.58 16.00
N ASP A 526 12.17 27.85 15.10
CA ASP A 526 11.87 26.96 13.98
C ASP A 526 12.97 26.99 12.90
N GLN A 527 13.70 28.11 12.78
CA GLN A 527 14.79 28.24 11.83
C GLN A 527 16.04 27.45 12.24
N GLU A 528 16.32 27.33 13.55
CA GLU A 528 17.43 26.51 14.06
C GLU A 528 17.11 25.02 13.89
N ASP A 529 15.89 24.58 14.18
CA ASP A 529 15.45 23.18 13.99
C ASP A 529 15.43 22.77 12.51
N VAL A 530 15.00 23.67 11.60
CA VAL A 530 15.04 23.42 10.15
C VAL A 530 16.48 23.38 9.62
N ASN A 531 17.37 24.24 10.14
CA ASN A 531 18.78 24.22 9.75
C ASN A 531 19.50 22.97 10.29
N MET A 532 19.19 22.53 11.53
CA MET A 532 19.70 21.30 12.11
C MET A 532 19.21 20.06 11.35
N ALA A 533 17.92 19.97 11.04
CA ALA A 533 17.36 18.88 10.23
C ALA A 533 17.92 18.86 8.79
N ARG A 534 18.16 20.04 8.19
CA ARG A 534 18.82 20.14 6.87
C ARG A 534 20.28 19.69 6.94
N ASN A 535 21.00 20.01 8.03
CA ASN A 535 22.38 19.57 8.24
C ASN A 535 22.46 18.05 8.49
N GLU A 536 21.52 17.47 9.24
CA GLU A 536 21.44 16.02 9.45
C GLU A 536 21.13 15.26 8.15
N VAL A 537 20.19 15.76 7.32
CA VAL A 537 19.89 15.15 6.00
C VAL A 537 21.09 15.24 5.06
N ASN A 538 21.81 16.36 5.05
CA ASN A 538 23.03 16.49 4.25
C ASN A 538 24.13 15.52 4.75
N SER A 539 24.29 15.37 6.07
CA SER A 539 25.21 14.41 6.68
C SER A 539 24.89 12.95 6.32
N ASP A 540 23.61 12.56 6.36
CA ASP A 540 23.17 11.21 5.99
C ASP A 540 23.35 10.95 4.49
N LEU A 541 23.11 11.94 3.63
CA LEU A 541 23.37 11.85 2.19
C LEU A 541 24.88 11.80 1.87
N ASP A 542 25.72 12.48 2.65
CA ASP A 542 27.19 12.41 2.62
C ASP A 542 27.73 11.04 2.97
N LEU A 543 27.20 10.46 4.04
CA LEU A 543 27.52 9.10 4.39
C LEU A 543 27.02 8.11 3.33
N ALA A 544 25.80 8.29 2.81
CA ALA A 544 25.24 7.44 1.77
C ALA A 544 26.10 7.41 0.51
N TRP A 545 26.50 8.59 0.01
CA TRP A 545 27.38 8.70 -1.15
C TRP A 545 28.72 8.02 -0.90
N LYS A 546 29.34 8.24 0.27
CA LYS A 546 30.63 7.62 0.62
C LYS A 546 30.55 6.09 0.62
N MET A 547 29.50 5.53 1.23
CA MET A 547 29.32 4.07 1.28
C MET A 547 29.08 3.48 -0.12
N LEU A 548 28.27 4.14 -0.95
CA LEU A 548 28.02 3.72 -2.32
C LEU A 548 29.25 3.89 -3.23
N ASP A 549 30.07 4.92 -3.01
CA ASP A 549 31.30 5.13 -3.77
C ASP A 549 32.37 4.09 -3.43
N ILE A 550 32.47 3.67 -2.16
CA ILE A 550 33.31 2.53 -1.77
C ILE A 550 32.81 1.25 -2.44
N ALA A 551 31.50 0.98 -2.43
CA ALA A 551 30.92 -0.17 -3.13
C ALA A 551 31.27 -0.13 -4.64
N ARG A 552 31.12 1.04 -5.29
CA ARG A 552 31.50 1.28 -6.68
C ARG A 552 32.97 0.99 -6.92
N ALA A 553 33.87 1.46 -6.06
CA ALA A 553 35.31 1.25 -6.16
C ALA A 553 35.69 -0.23 -6.03
N ILE A 554 35.00 -0.99 -5.16
CA ILE A 554 35.20 -2.44 -5.02
C ILE A 554 34.78 -3.17 -6.29
N VAL A 555 33.55 -2.94 -6.77
CA VAL A 555 33.04 -3.63 -7.96
C VAL A 555 33.77 -3.22 -9.24
N ALA A 556 34.34 -2.00 -9.31
CA ALA A 556 35.13 -1.53 -10.44
C ALA A 556 36.42 -2.33 -10.66
N LYS A 557 36.95 -3.00 -9.62
CA LYS A 557 38.14 -3.86 -9.73
C LYS A 557 37.88 -5.15 -10.53
N SER A 558 36.63 -5.62 -10.54
CA SER A 558 36.23 -6.75 -11.39
C SER A 558 35.84 -6.24 -12.78
N PRO A 559 36.32 -6.85 -13.89
CA PRO A 559 35.88 -6.49 -15.24
C PRO A 559 34.47 -7.01 -15.56
N GLU A 560 33.90 -7.89 -14.73
CA GLU A 560 32.61 -8.53 -14.98
C GLU A 560 31.47 -7.51 -14.90
N LYS A 561 30.58 -7.54 -15.90
CA LYS A 561 29.32 -6.80 -15.84
C LYS A 561 28.38 -7.62 -14.95
N THR A 562 27.86 -7.03 -13.88
CA THR A 562 26.96 -7.71 -12.93
C THR A 562 25.74 -6.83 -12.64
N MET A 563 24.64 -7.44 -12.22
CA MET A 563 23.44 -6.70 -11.81
C MET A 563 23.70 -5.80 -10.59
N GLU A 564 24.58 -6.24 -9.68
CA GLU A 564 25.01 -5.46 -8.52
C GLU A 564 25.64 -4.12 -8.92
N LYS A 565 26.45 -4.08 -9.99
CA LYS A 565 26.98 -2.82 -10.53
C LYS A 565 25.87 -1.87 -10.99
N VAL A 566 24.88 -2.40 -11.72
CA VAL A 566 23.73 -1.60 -12.18
C VAL A 566 22.99 -1.00 -10.98
N ASP A 567 22.77 -1.79 -9.93
CA ASP A 567 22.06 -1.37 -8.72
C ASP A 567 22.86 -0.29 -7.94
N ILE A 568 24.19 -0.43 -7.84
CA ILE A 568 25.07 0.57 -7.23
C ILE A 568 25.03 1.90 -8.00
N PHE A 569 25.16 1.88 -9.32
CA PHE A 569 25.10 3.09 -10.14
C PHE A 569 23.73 3.77 -10.07
N CYS A 570 22.62 2.99 -10.03
CA CYS A 570 21.29 3.56 -9.83
C CYS A 570 21.17 4.24 -8.46
N ALA A 571 21.67 3.63 -7.39
CA ALA A 571 21.64 4.21 -6.06
C ALA A 571 22.49 5.50 -5.96
N LEU A 572 23.67 5.53 -6.60
CA LEU A 572 24.49 6.75 -6.70
C LEU A 572 23.75 7.87 -7.44
N ALA A 573 23.07 7.55 -8.54
CA ALA A 573 22.26 8.52 -9.26
C ALA A 573 21.11 9.07 -8.41
N GLU A 574 20.47 8.23 -7.58
CA GLU A 574 19.43 8.66 -6.64
C GLU A 574 19.98 9.59 -5.54
N VAL A 575 21.18 9.32 -5.01
CA VAL A 575 21.87 10.24 -4.08
C VAL A 575 22.11 11.59 -4.75
N SER A 576 22.69 11.59 -5.95
CA SER A 576 22.98 12.82 -6.70
C SER A 576 21.70 13.60 -7.00
N MET A 577 20.60 12.92 -7.33
CA MET A 577 19.28 13.54 -7.50
C MET A 577 18.77 14.20 -6.23
N LYS A 578 18.93 13.58 -5.06
CA LYS A 578 18.55 14.16 -3.77
C LYS A 578 19.43 15.35 -3.36
N ARG A 579 20.67 15.39 -3.85
CA ARG A 579 21.60 16.53 -3.69
C ARG A 579 21.40 17.62 -4.74
N GLU A 580 20.42 17.46 -5.63
CA GLU A 580 20.17 18.34 -6.77
C GLU A 580 21.31 18.43 -7.80
N ASP A 581 22.28 17.51 -7.74
CA ASP A 581 23.35 17.35 -8.73
C ASP A 581 22.88 16.46 -9.88
N ARG A 582 22.13 17.10 -10.78
CA ARG A 582 21.47 16.42 -11.91
C ARG A 582 22.47 15.95 -12.97
N ASP A 583 23.57 16.67 -13.18
CA ASP A 583 24.56 16.31 -14.20
C ASP A 583 25.30 15.03 -13.83
N THR A 584 25.71 14.90 -12.57
CA THR A 584 26.33 13.65 -12.07
C THR A 584 25.33 12.49 -12.06
N ALA A 585 24.06 12.75 -11.71
CA ALA A 585 23.02 11.72 -11.75
C ALA A 585 22.80 11.15 -13.17
N ILE A 586 22.86 12.00 -14.20
CA ILE A 586 22.77 11.57 -15.61
C ILE A 586 23.91 10.60 -15.93
N VAL A 587 25.15 10.95 -15.59
CA VAL A 587 26.32 10.11 -15.86
C VAL A 587 26.15 8.71 -15.26
N TYR A 588 25.76 8.64 -13.98
CA TYR A 588 25.56 7.35 -13.31
C TYR A 588 24.41 6.52 -13.92
N TYR A 589 23.29 7.14 -14.29
CA TYR A 589 22.21 6.40 -14.95
C TYR A 589 22.60 5.91 -16.34
N LEU A 590 23.39 6.67 -17.09
CA LEU A 590 23.91 6.25 -18.40
C LEU A 590 24.89 5.08 -18.28
N GLU A 591 25.78 5.11 -17.28
CA GLU A 591 26.67 3.99 -16.98
C GLU A 591 25.89 2.73 -16.56
N ALA A 592 24.85 2.89 -15.72
CA ALA A 592 23.96 1.80 -15.36
C ALA A 592 23.25 1.20 -16.59
N LEU A 593 22.81 2.05 -17.53
CA LEU A 593 22.12 1.62 -18.75
C LEU A 593 23.06 0.85 -19.67
N ALA A 594 24.28 1.37 -19.87
CA ALA A 594 25.29 0.70 -20.68
C ALA A 594 25.60 -0.70 -20.14
N ILE A 595 25.76 -0.87 -18.83
CA ILE A 595 25.99 -2.18 -18.22
C ILE A 595 24.76 -3.08 -18.38
N LEU A 596 23.56 -2.56 -18.11
CA LEU A 596 22.32 -3.32 -18.19
C LEU A 596 22.07 -3.86 -19.60
N GLU A 597 22.30 -3.06 -20.64
CA GLU A 597 22.12 -3.47 -22.05
C GLU A 597 23.02 -4.63 -22.48
N HIS A 598 24.14 -4.86 -21.77
CA HIS A 598 24.98 -6.04 -21.99
C HIS A 598 24.51 -7.29 -21.23
N LEU A 599 23.74 -7.11 -20.15
CA LEU A 599 23.32 -8.20 -19.26
C LEU A 599 21.97 -8.78 -19.63
N VAL A 600 21.08 -7.95 -20.17
CA VAL A 600 19.70 -8.35 -20.46
C VAL A 600 19.36 -8.11 -21.92
N ARG A 601 18.38 -8.88 -22.42
CA ARG A 601 17.83 -8.68 -23.76
C ARG A 601 17.26 -7.25 -23.89
N PRO A 602 17.31 -6.63 -25.09
CA PRO A 602 16.81 -5.28 -25.30
C PRO A 602 15.33 -5.06 -24.92
N ASP A 603 14.53 -6.13 -24.88
CA ASP A 603 13.10 -6.12 -24.51
C ASP A 603 12.84 -6.27 -22.99
N HIS A 604 13.89 -6.20 -22.16
CA HIS A 604 13.78 -6.41 -20.72
C HIS A 604 13.21 -5.17 -19.99
N PHE A 605 12.26 -5.38 -19.07
CA PHE A 605 11.56 -4.30 -18.35
C PHE A 605 12.50 -3.31 -17.63
N ARG A 606 13.61 -3.79 -17.05
CA ARG A 606 14.59 -2.91 -16.40
C ARG A 606 15.22 -1.89 -17.36
N VAL A 607 15.33 -2.22 -18.66
CA VAL A 607 15.81 -1.26 -19.68
C VAL A 607 14.79 -0.14 -19.85
N ILE A 608 13.49 -0.46 -19.85
CA ILE A 608 12.40 0.53 -19.91
C ILE A 608 12.41 1.42 -18.66
N ASP A 609 12.50 0.84 -17.46
CA ASP A 609 12.55 1.59 -16.19
C ASP A 609 13.74 2.57 -16.14
N LEU A 610 14.91 2.11 -16.58
CA LEU A 610 16.11 2.94 -16.55
C LEU A 610 16.08 4.05 -17.61
N ASN A 611 15.56 3.78 -18.82
CA ASN A 611 15.33 4.81 -19.83
C ASN A 611 14.32 5.87 -19.34
N TRP A 612 13.30 5.47 -18.56
CA TRP A 612 12.38 6.41 -17.92
C TRP A 612 13.07 7.31 -16.90
N ARG A 613 13.87 6.74 -15.98
CA ARG A 613 14.62 7.51 -14.98
C ARG A 613 15.57 8.51 -15.65
N ILE A 614 16.23 8.11 -16.73
CA ILE A 614 17.07 8.99 -17.55
C ILE A 614 16.26 10.15 -18.14
N CYS A 615 15.10 9.88 -18.77
CA CYS A 615 14.22 10.93 -19.28
C CYS A 615 13.83 11.94 -18.19
N LEU A 616 13.43 11.44 -17.01
CA LEU A 616 13.02 12.28 -15.88
C LEU A 616 14.14 13.21 -15.42
N VAL A 617 15.37 12.70 -15.35
CA VAL A 617 16.53 13.49 -14.90
C VAL A 617 16.88 14.55 -15.95
N PHE A 618 16.86 14.22 -17.25
CA PHE A 618 17.07 15.18 -18.32
C PHE A 618 16.00 16.28 -18.34
N GLU A 619 14.73 15.94 -18.07
CA GLU A 619 13.64 16.91 -17.95
C GLU A 619 13.89 17.85 -16.76
N LEU A 620 14.23 17.30 -15.59
CA LEU A 620 14.57 18.09 -14.40
C LEU A 620 15.84 18.94 -14.59
N ALA A 621 16.77 18.52 -15.46
CA ALA A 621 17.95 19.28 -15.85
C ALA A 621 17.68 20.30 -16.98
N SER A 622 16.42 20.46 -17.41
CA SER A 622 16.02 21.31 -18.55
C SER A 622 16.68 20.95 -19.89
N LYS A 623 17.21 19.73 -20.03
CA LYS A 623 17.86 19.17 -21.23
C LYS A 623 16.89 18.26 -21.99
N VAL A 624 15.70 18.78 -22.30
CA VAL A 624 14.58 18.00 -22.87
C VAL A 624 14.93 17.39 -24.23
N GLY A 625 15.76 18.05 -25.04
CA GLY A 625 16.22 17.52 -26.33
C GLY A 625 16.99 16.21 -26.20
N ASP A 626 17.80 16.08 -25.14
CA ASP A 626 18.61 14.88 -24.88
C ASP A 626 17.79 13.73 -24.28
N ALA A 627 16.59 14.01 -23.74
CA ALA A 627 15.66 13.00 -23.22
C ALA A 627 14.93 12.21 -24.34
N ILE A 628 14.71 12.85 -25.49
CA ILE A 628 13.94 12.32 -26.62
C ILE A 628 14.40 10.92 -27.07
N PRO A 629 15.70 10.65 -27.31
CA PRO A 629 16.14 9.32 -27.75
C PRO A 629 15.82 8.21 -26.74
N TYR A 630 15.94 8.47 -25.44
CA TYR A 630 15.65 7.48 -24.39
C TYR A 630 14.15 7.20 -24.28
N CYS A 631 13.33 8.24 -24.40
CA CYS A 631 11.88 8.12 -24.39
C CYS A 631 11.37 7.41 -25.66
N ALA A 632 11.93 7.71 -26.83
CA ALA A 632 11.63 7.00 -28.08
C ALA A 632 12.06 5.52 -28.01
N LYS A 633 13.23 5.22 -27.42
CA LYS A 633 13.71 3.86 -27.20
C LYS A 633 12.77 3.07 -26.28
N ALA A 634 12.36 3.65 -25.16
CA ALA A 634 11.41 3.02 -24.24
C ALA A 634 10.03 2.75 -24.88
N ILE A 635 9.51 3.70 -25.67
CA ILE A 635 8.26 3.56 -26.44
C ILE A 635 8.38 2.40 -27.44
N SER A 636 9.45 2.38 -28.24
CA SER A 636 9.70 1.35 -29.25
C SER A 636 9.77 -0.06 -28.61
N ILE A 637 10.49 -0.19 -27.49
CA ILE A 637 10.58 -1.46 -26.75
C ILE A 637 9.19 -1.88 -26.23
N CYS A 638 8.42 -0.95 -25.66
CA CYS A 638 7.06 -1.24 -25.19
C CYS A 638 6.15 -1.71 -26.34
N GLN A 639 6.19 -1.02 -27.49
CA GLN A 639 5.38 -1.36 -28.67
C GLN A 639 5.75 -2.72 -29.25
N SER A 640 7.04 -2.98 -29.46
CA SER A 640 7.53 -4.28 -29.93
C SER A 640 7.09 -5.39 -28.99
N ARG A 641 7.23 -5.17 -27.67
CA ARG A 641 6.89 -6.18 -26.68
C ARG A 641 5.37 -6.45 -26.62
N ILE A 642 4.55 -5.41 -26.74
CA ILE A 642 3.10 -5.56 -26.87
C ILE A 642 2.77 -6.39 -28.11
N GLN A 643 3.40 -6.11 -29.25
CA GLN A 643 3.13 -6.83 -30.49
C GLN A 643 3.58 -8.30 -30.43
N ASP A 644 4.77 -8.57 -29.88
CA ASP A 644 5.26 -9.95 -29.67
C ASP A 644 4.32 -10.75 -28.78
N LEU A 645 3.77 -10.12 -27.73
CA LEU A 645 2.82 -10.74 -26.83
C LEU A 645 1.45 -10.97 -27.49
N LYS A 646 1.01 -10.08 -28.38
CA LYS A 646 -0.19 -10.27 -29.20
C LYS A 646 -0.01 -11.42 -30.19
N ASN A 647 1.12 -11.45 -30.90
CA ASN A 647 1.44 -12.53 -31.85
C ASN A 647 1.58 -13.89 -31.12
N ALA A 648 2.20 -13.91 -29.94
CA ALA A 648 2.29 -15.11 -29.11
C ALA A 648 0.92 -15.58 -28.63
N LYS A 649 0.02 -14.64 -28.30
CA LYS A 649 -1.39 -14.95 -27.98
C LYS A 649 -2.09 -15.59 -29.18
N GLU A 650 -1.99 -15.01 -30.37
CA GLU A 650 -2.58 -15.55 -31.60
C GLU A 650 -2.03 -16.93 -31.95
N ALA A 651 -0.71 -17.16 -31.81
CA ALA A 651 -0.10 -18.46 -32.03
C ALA A 651 -0.51 -19.53 -31.01
N LEU A 652 -0.80 -19.15 -29.77
CA LEU A 652 -1.33 -20.05 -28.73
C LEU A 652 -2.80 -20.41 -28.99
N LEU A 653 -3.57 -19.49 -29.58
CA LEU A 653 -4.95 -19.73 -29.99
C LEU A 653 -5.01 -20.65 -31.23
N ALA A 654 -4.14 -20.45 -32.22
CA ALA A 654 -4.09 -21.27 -33.44
C ALA A 654 -3.64 -22.73 -33.19
N ASN A 655 -2.89 -23.00 -32.12
CA ASN A 655 -2.46 -24.36 -31.75
C ASN A 655 -3.47 -25.14 -30.90
N LYS A 656 -4.51 -24.49 -30.35
CA LYS A 656 -5.57 -25.16 -29.60
C LYS A 656 -6.52 -25.99 -30.48
N ASP A 657 -6.51 -25.78 -31.80
CA ASP A 657 -7.36 -26.52 -32.75
C ASP A 657 -6.77 -27.85 -33.27
N VAL A 658 -5.51 -28.21 -32.94
CA VAL A 658 -4.86 -29.41 -33.55
C VAL A 658 -4.19 -30.41 -32.58
N SER A 659 -4.00 -30.13 -31.28
CA SER A 659 -3.43 -31.17 -30.40
C SER A 659 -3.93 -31.14 -28.95
N ALA A 660 -4.98 -31.91 -28.69
CA ALA A 660 -5.23 -32.49 -27.38
C ALA A 660 -4.33 -33.72 -27.18
N SER A 661 -3.09 -33.54 -26.68
CA SER A 661 -2.43 -34.50 -25.76
C SER A 661 -1.05 -34.03 -25.32
N ALA A 662 -0.69 -34.42 -24.10
CA ALA A 662 0.64 -34.45 -23.47
C ALA A 662 1.04 -33.24 -22.62
N ALA A 663 1.71 -33.60 -21.53
CA ALA A 663 1.69 -32.99 -20.23
C ALA A 663 2.89 -32.09 -19.91
N GLU A 664 2.78 -31.48 -18.73
CA GLU A 664 3.85 -31.13 -17.78
C GLU A 664 4.77 -29.95 -18.07
N GLY A 665 4.66 -28.99 -17.13
CA GLY A 665 5.75 -28.21 -16.56
C GLY A 665 6.42 -27.21 -17.50
N HIS A 666 6.38 -25.92 -17.14
CA HIS A 666 7.56 -25.04 -17.12
C HIS A 666 7.19 -23.60 -16.72
N SER A 667 7.85 -23.13 -15.65
CA SER A 667 8.26 -21.76 -15.31
C SER A 667 7.25 -20.59 -15.39
N GLY A 668 7.10 -19.90 -14.26
CA GLY A 668 6.33 -18.67 -14.08
C GLY A 668 6.68 -17.55 -15.06
N LYS A 669 5.77 -17.32 -16.02
CA LYS A 669 5.76 -16.12 -16.86
C LYS A 669 4.33 -15.59 -16.86
N LEU A 670 4.19 -14.33 -16.43
CA LEU A 670 2.95 -13.53 -16.52
C LEU A 670 2.21 -13.77 -17.85
N THR A 671 0.88 -13.82 -17.82
CA THR A 671 0.05 -13.98 -19.01
C THR A 671 0.33 -12.86 -20.03
N PRO A 672 0.32 -13.17 -21.35
CA PRO A 672 0.54 -12.17 -22.39
C PRO A 672 -0.36 -10.94 -22.26
N GLU A 673 -1.61 -11.12 -21.82
CA GLU A 673 -2.65 -10.09 -21.67
C GLU A 673 -2.31 -9.08 -20.57
N TYR A 674 -1.88 -9.57 -19.40
CA TYR A 674 -1.49 -8.70 -18.29
C TYR A 674 -0.22 -7.89 -18.63
N LYS A 675 0.75 -8.53 -19.30
CA LYS A 675 1.94 -7.84 -19.80
C LYS A 675 1.60 -6.78 -20.85
N ILE A 676 0.64 -7.05 -21.73
CA ILE A 676 0.13 -6.08 -22.71
C ILE A 676 -0.51 -4.87 -21.99
N SER A 677 -1.39 -5.10 -21.02
CA SER A 677 -2.04 -4.04 -20.23
C SER A 677 -1.03 -3.14 -19.48
N LEU A 678 -0.07 -3.74 -18.76
CA LEU A 678 0.97 -2.99 -18.04
C LEU A 678 1.83 -2.15 -18.99
N LEU A 679 2.28 -2.74 -20.11
CA LEU A 679 3.08 -2.03 -21.11
C LEU A 679 2.28 -0.95 -21.84
N SER A 680 0.99 -1.14 -22.07
CA SER A 680 0.12 -0.13 -22.71
C SER A 680 -0.06 1.10 -21.82
N ARG A 681 -0.19 0.92 -20.50
CA ARG A 681 -0.26 2.03 -19.54
C ARG A 681 1.08 2.79 -19.45
N ILE A 682 2.20 2.07 -19.44
CA ILE A 682 3.54 2.66 -19.47
C ILE A 682 3.76 3.44 -20.78
N LEU A 683 3.36 2.85 -21.92
CA LEU A 683 3.42 3.46 -23.25
C LEU A 683 2.65 4.78 -23.30
N ALA A 684 1.42 4.81 -22.78
CA ALA A 684 0.59 6.02 -22.75
C ALA A 684 1.27 7.17 -21.97
N ARG A 685 1.95 6.84 -20.86
CA ARG A 685 2.70 7.81 -20.05
C ARG A 685 3.91 8.38 -20.81
N PHE A 686 4.68 7.53 -21.48
CA PHE A 686 5.80 7.98 -22.31
C PHE A 686 5.34 8.83 -23.51
N GLN A 687 4.25 8.45 -24.17
CA GLN A 687 3.68 9.22 -25.28
C GLN A 687 3.19 10.60 -24.84
N LYS A 688 2.62 10.71 -23.62
CA LYS A 688 2.27 12.00 -23.02
C LYS A 688 3.51 12.86 -22.77
N SER A 689 4.55 12.31 -22.16
CA SER A 689 5.82 13.01 -21.88
C SER A 689 6.53 13.47 -23.17
N LEU A 690 6.51 12.67 -24.23
CA LEU A 690 7.08 13.03 -25.53
C LEU A 690 6.31 14.19 -26.19
N LYS A 691 4.97 14.20 -26.10
CA LYS A 691 4.12 15.28 -26.63
C LYS A 691 4.35 16.59 -25.88
N THR A 692 4.46 16.56 -24.55
CA THR A 692 4.76 17.74 -23.73
C THR A 692 6.21 18.23 -23.90
N GLY A 693 7.16 17.32 -24.11
CA GLY A 693 8.55 17.66 -24.42
C GLY A 693 8.70 18.29 -25.80
N ALA A 694 8.03 17.75 -26.82
CA ALA A 694 8.03 18.28 -28.18
C ALA A 694 7.33 19.65 -28.29
N SER A 695 6.25 19.89 -27.52
CA SER A 695 5.61 21.20 -27.44
C SER A 695 6.52 22.24 -26.77
N ASN A 696 7.22 21.87 -25.68
CA ASN A 696 8.16 22.76 -24.99
C ASN A 696 9.41 23.11 -25.81
N VAL A 697 9.90 22.18 -26.65
CA VAL A 697 11.01 22.42 -27.59
C VAL A 697 10.56 23.35 -28.72
N ASN A 698 9.33 23.18 -29.23
CA ASN A 698 8.79 24.07 -30.27
C ASN A 698 8.47 25.49 -29.76
N THR A 699 7.99 25.66 -28.52
CA THR A 699 7.74 27.01 -27.97
C THR A 699 9.02 27.79 -27.66
N LYS A 700 10.16 27.13 -27.44
CA LYS A 700 11.46 27.82 -27.26
C LYS A 700 12.13 28.24 -28.58
N LEU A 701 11.68 27.70 -29.72
CA LEU A 701 12.16 28.07 -31.05
C LEU A 701 11.38 29.23 -31.69
N TRP A 702 10.32 29.75 -31.03
CA TRP A 702 9.56 30.92 -31.48
C TRP A 702 9.79 32.19 -30.65
N HIS A 703 10.68 32.12 -29.65
CA HIS A 703 11.12 33.28 -28.85
C HIS A 703 12.65 33.34 -28.68
N SER A 704 13.41 32.90 -29.69
CA SER A 704 14.84 33.24 -29.82
C SER A 704 15.05 34.20 -31.00
#